data_AF-A0A1H2T3X3-F1
#
_entry.id   AF-A0A1H2T3X3-F1
#
_cell.length_a   1.000
_cell.length_b   1.000
_cell.length_c   1.000
_cell.angle_alpha   90.00
_cell.angle_beta   90.00
_cell.angle_gamma   90.00
#
_symmetry.space_group_name_H-M   'P 1'
#
loop_
_entity.id
_entity.type
_entity.pdbx_description
1 polymer ?
#
loop_
_entity_poly.entity_id
_entity_poly.type
_entity_poly.pdbx_seq_one_letter_code
_entity_poly.pdbx_strand_id
1 'polypeptide(L)'
;MSPNDPFGRAPGERRSLTRPLALAAIALGFAGLIGAGWLEFGDATRRPGPVVAPDPGAAPDARSPVADPVADPARAPARAARVEDLSPFERAFYHRGAAGVARLYRDGDRVGAELEVLRLVRRFPGVTSLRIAAVRLAAERGDAAAAATQFLAAAQAGLREIEPYATAPLYAGMRNEAAYALALKLLESRRAEETAAAPEDDAASDPPEVSPPPAHAPVPAPLVDGAAVIAAGNSEWSEIDGAVRAYISMPPAPQGPPPVIGGASPAAALLNRLIAAGRAAGNHGDFYENRDDDHSPFDLARFPLITPVEHAPEARVAGFARSAPLGLALTVAGKTAPPLFGNSSTAITKGEGWRSIARQMVSSPETAQELWREYASNQIYIYPEHRDHDPLYGDLFPANTPYQIVTQGSSWSDRAAMESVATILAAFRPETKAALVRERLIAPTVQMIWRRCQAGIVTDADYLSPRAHPSVFPPETVEPERMVRMANALLPEEIPPAPRLQLLDQRRPAKGVSLFGDGLSETLFETPSAIALLFRGVDERMRFTVTAAGSVDPNGRPLEFRWALMRGDPERVTIRPLGDDGQAAEITVDWQQDVPVPGDPALNSQRVEVAVFVDNGAWISAPAFVSVAFPPRQHRIYGPEGRLDMVDYDALSRQDVYADPLLWPLREWRDVALHDRQGRPLGWTRSADESFARFTRHGAQVTETDDLGRPVRAVSMAYPVLNEGPYQRRVAQLPAGRELLYDYAGPDDLQGVARLAPPRAPDAAAPSSDGAPPAPAATDAFSAD
;
A
#
# COMPACT_ATOMS: atom_id res chain seq x y z
N MET A 1 19.48 -17.72 -22.76
CA MET A 1 20.35 -17.26 -21.66
C MET A 1 19.64 -16.07 -21.02
N SER A 2 19.43 -16.11 -19.71
CA SER A 2 18.15 -15.78 -19.04
C SER A 2 17.56 -14.37 -19.31
N PRO A 3 16.31 -14.25 -19.84
CA PRO A 3 15.63 -12.98 -20.12
C PRO A 3 14.66 -12.47 -19.02
N ASN A 4 14.66 -13.00 -17.80
CA ASN A 4 13.68 -12.64 -16.75
C ASN A 4 14.29 -11.75 -15.64
N ASP A 5 14.63 -10.49 -15.95
CA ASP A 5 14.85 -9.45 -14.93
C ASP A 5 13.86 -8.29 -15.15
N PRO A 6 12.73 -8.24 -14.42
CA PRO A 6 11.74 -7.17 -14.52
C PRO A 6 12.22 -5.83 -13.90
N PHE A 7 13.46 -5.75 -13.41
CA PHE A 7 14.02 -4.57 -12.70
C PHE A 7 15.13 -3.82 -13.46
N GLY A 8 15.31 -4.10 -14.76
CA GLY A 8 16.02 -3.22 -15.71
C GLY A 8 17.44 -2.80 -15.32
N ARG A 9 18.45 -3.63 -15.65
CA ARG A 9 19.86 -3.22 -15.64
C ARG A 9 20.48 -3.29 -17.03
N ALA A 10 21.07 -2.18 -17.47
CA ALA A 10 21.78 -2.07 -18.74
C ALA A 10 23.13 -2.86 -18.73
N PRO A 11 23.60 -3.37 -19.89
CA PRO A 11 24.77 -4.23 -19.94
C PRO A 11 26.08 -3.46 -20.22
N GLY A 12 27.08 -3.66 -19.36
CA GLY A 12 28.50 -3.51 -19.76
C GLY A 12 29.36 -2.63 -18.85
N GLU A 13 29.80 -3.16 -17.71
CA GLU A 13 31.18 -2.96 -17.23
C GLU A 13 31.50 -4.00 -16.15
N ARG A 14 32.37 -4.96 -16.50
CA ARG A 14 32.87 -5.98 -15.57
C ARG A 14 33.93 -5.34 -14.67
N ARG A 15 33.54 -4.95 -13.45
CA ARG A 15 34.47 -4.84 -12.33
C ARG A 15 33.96 -5.66 -11.14
N SER A 16 34.84 -6.55 -10.71
CA SER A 16 34.72 -7.46 -9.57
C SER A 16 34.29 -6.75 -8.28
N LEU A 17 32.99 -6.81 -7.97
CA LEU A 17 32.45 -6.67 -6.61
C LEU A 17 31.26 -7.63 -6.49
N THR A 18 31.46 -8.70 -5.71
CA THR A 18 30.44 -9.66 -5.30
C THR A 18 29.41 -8.97 -4.38
N ARG A 19 28.18 -8.77 -4.87
CA ARG A 19 26.86 -8.75 -4.17
C ARG A 19 25.81 -7.95 -4.97
N PRO A 20 24.68 -8.53 -5.42
CA PRO A 20 23.54 -7.76 -5.88
C PRO A 20 22.44 -7.65 -4.81
N LEU A 21 21.79 -6.49 -4.83
CA LEU A 21 20.59 -6.07 -4.10
C LEU A 21 19.42 -7.07 -4.23
N ALA A 22 19.04 -7.66 -3.11
CA ALA A 22 17.71 -8.20 -2.82
C ALA A 22 17.48 -8.07 -1.30
N LEU A 23 16.25 -7.79 -0.89
CA LEU A 23 15.73 -7.72 0.50
C LEU A 23 16.09 -6.48 1.36
N ALA A 24 15.12 -5.57 1.47
CA ALA A 24 14.84 -4.77 2.67
C ALA A 24 13.33 -4.44 2.65
N ALA A 25 12.48 -4.71 3.63
CA ALA A 25 12.65 -5.07 5.03
C ALA A 25 11.47 -6.00 5.39
N ILE A 26 11.70 -7.26 5.78
CA ILE A 26 11.92 -7.71 7.16
C ILE A 26 12.99 -8.80 7.11
N ALA A 27 14.23 -8.39 7.37
CA ALA A 27 15.38 -9.27 7.62
C ALA A 27 16.55 -8.45 8.20
N LEU A 28 16.64 -7.15 7.89
CA LEU A 28 17.64 -6.22 8.48
C LEU A 28 17.22 -5.57 9.81
N GLY A 29 16.23 -6.16 10.50
CA GLY A 29 15.93 -5.84 11.91
C GLY A 29 16.04 -7.04 12.86
N PHE A 30 16.23 -8.26 12.34
CA PHE A 30 16.17 -9.48 13.16
C PHE A 30 17.32 -10.49 12.96
N ALA A 31 18.15 -10.40 11.92
CA ALA A 31 19.36 -11.22 11.79
C ALA A 31 20.69 -10.43 11.89
N GLY A 32 20.66 -9.10 11.89
CA GLY A 32 21.85 -8.24 11.85
C GLY A 32 22.48 -7.86 13.20
N LEU A 33 22.32 -8.67 14.26
CA LEU A 33 22.84 -8.36 15.60
C LEU A 33 23.49 -9.55 16.33
N ILE A 34 23.92 -10.59 15.61
CA ILE A 34 24.88 -11.58 16.13
C ILE A 34 25.83 -11.99 14.99
N GLY A 35 27.14 -11.75 15.18
CA GLY A 35 28.21 -12.52 14.54
C GLY A 35 28.89 -11.91 13.31
N ALA A 36 30.04 -11.27 13.52
CA ALA A 36 31.07 -11.14 12.49
C ALA A 36 31.98 -12.38 12.49
N GLY A 37 32.27 -12.96 11.30
CA GLY A 37 33.53 -13.68 11.03
C GLY A 37 33.46 -15.14 10.54
N TRP A 38 34.00 -15.36 9.31
CA TRP A 38 34.65 -16.59 8.75
C TRP A 38 33.79 -17.88 8.63
N LEU A 39 33.82 -18.78 7.62
CA LEU A 39 34.73 -19.17 6.52
C LEU A 39 33.98 -19.98 5.43
N GLU A 40 34.41 -19.79 4.18
CA GLU A 40 34.51 -20.69 3.00
C GLU A 40 33.53 -21.85 2.68
N PHE A 41 33.09 -21.85 1.41
CA PHE A 41 32.37 -22.91 0.72
C PHE A 41 33.30 -24.05 0.29
N GLY A 42 32.89 -25.29 0.55
CA GLY A 42 33.39 -26.51 -0.08
C GLY A 42 32.34 -27.10 -1.03
N ASP A 43 32.75 -27.28 -2.29
CA ASP A 43 32.03 -27.91 -3.40
C ASP A 43 31.87 -29.44 -3.19
N ALA A 44 30.69 -30.01 -3.49
CA ALA A 44 30.55 -31.45 -3.73
C ALA A 44 29.21 -31.83 -4.38
N THR A 45 29.28 -32.08 -5.68
CA THR A 45 28.35 -32.86 -6.50
C THR A 45 27.96 -34.22 -5.88
N ARG A 46 26.65 -34.56 -5.78
CA ARG A 46 26.18 -35.96 -5.70
C ARG A 46 24.88 -36.20 -6.48
N ARG A 47 24.85 -37.35 -7.16
CA ARG A 47 23.79 -37.87 -8.06
C ARG A 47 22.59 -38.43 -7.28
N PRO A 48 21.38 -38.48 -7.88
CA PRO A 48 20.19 -39.05 -7.24
C PRO A 48 20.19 -40.59 -7.25
N GLY A 49 19.78 -41.20 -6.13
CA GLY A 49 19.40 -42.60 -6.03
C GLY A 49 17.91 -42.84 -6.34
N PRO A 50 17.47 -44.09 -6.52
CA PRO A 50 16.21 -44.43 -7.19
C PRO A 50 14.98 -44.22 -6.30
N VAL A 51 13.90 -43.80 -6.97
CA VAL A 51 12.55 -43.63 -6.42
C VAL A 51 11.88 -45.00 -6.27
N VAL A 52 11.34 -45.29 -5.08
CA VAL A 52 10.43 -46.41 -4.84
C VAL A 52 9.00 -45.89 -4.90
N ALA A 53 8.19 -46.46 -5.78
CA ALA A 53 6.78 -46.13 -5.94
C ALA A 53 5.93 -46.72 -4.80
N PRO A 54 4.91 -46.02 -4.29
CA PRO A 54 3.88 -46.64 -3.45
C PRO A 54 2.80 -47.32 -4.28
N ASP A 55 2.33 -48.43 -3.73
CA ASP A 55 1.35 -49.42 -4.22
C ASP A 55 -0.07 -48.82 -4.39
N PRO A 56 -0.82 -49.12 -5.48
CA PRO A 56 -2.14 -48.58 -5.73
C PRO A 56 -3.22 -49.50 -5.14
N GLY A 57 -3.82 -49.13 -4.01
CA GLY A 57 -4.89 -49.95 -3.44
C GLY A 57 -5.54 -49.42 -2.19
N ALA A 58 -6.36 -48.37 -2.30
CA ALA A 58 -7.50 -48.16 -1.39
C ALA A 58 -8.53 -47.21 -2.03
N ALA A 59 -9.73 -47.73 -2.28
CA ALA A 59 -10.88 -46.97 -2.80
C ALA A 59 -11.52 -46.10 -1.70
N PRO A 60 -12.26 -45.02 -2.06
CA PRO A 60 -12.71 -44.01 -1.13
C PRO A 60 -14.01 -44.42 -0.44
N ASP A 61 -14.08 -44.25 0.88
CA ASP A 61 -15.31 -44.44 1.63
C ASP A 61 -15.97 -43.11 2.01
N ALA A 62 -17.31 -43.13 1.98
CA ALA A 62 -18.17 -41.96 1.88
C ALA A 62 -18.49 -41.32 3.23
N ARG A 63 -18.59 -39.97 3.20
CA ARG A 63 -19.41 -39.09 4.08
C ARG A 63 -19.29 -39.33 5.58
N SER A 64 -18.46 -38.49 6.23
CA SER A 64 -18.65 -38.08 7.62
C SER A 64 -18.53 -36.55 7.73
N PRO A 65 -19.32 -35.90 8.58
CA PRO A 65 -19.26 -34.45 8.76
C PRO A 65 -17.90 -34.07 9.35
N VAL A 66 -17.22 -33.12 8.71
CA VAL A 66 -15.93 -32.60 9.16
C VAL A 66 -16.15 -31.89 10.50
N ALA A 67 -15.73 -32.56 11.57
CA ALA A 67 -15.48 -31.91 12.84
C ALA A 67 -14.20 -31.08 12.69
N ASP A 68 -14.26 -29.79 13.06
CA ASP A 68 -13.06 -28.98 13.28
C ASP A 68 -12.12 -29.72 14.24
N PRO A 69 -10.81 -29.81 13.96
CA PRO A 69 -9.86 -30.24 14.97
C PRO A 69 -9.72 -29.07 15.95
N VAL A 70 -10.54 -29.08 17.01
CA VAL A 70 -10.23 -28.31 18.21
C VAL A 70 -8.96 -28.91 18.79
N ALA A 71 -7.83 -28.24 18.56
CA ALA A 71 -6.56 -28.58 19.17
C ALA A 71 -6.73 -28.59 20.70
N ASP A 72 -6.26 -29.65 21.34
CA ASP A 72 -6.15 -29.76 22.79
C ASP A 72 -5.28 -28.60 23.33
N PRO A 73 -5.83 -27.66 24.11
CA PRO A 73 -5.08 -26.50 24.59
C PRO A 73 -4.00 -26.87 25.62
N ALA A 74 -3.94 -28.11 26.10
CA ALA A 74 -2.94 -28.56 27.07
C ALA A 74 -1.66 -29.15 26.42
N ARG A 75 -1.66 -29.44 25.12
CA ARG A 75 -0.50 -30.03 24.44
C ARG A 75 0.26 -28.97 23.65
N ALA A 76 1.28 -28.38 24.26
CA ALA A 76 2.13 -27.41 23.59
C ALA A 76 2.80 -28.02 22.33
N PRO A 77 2.95 -27.26 21.24
CA PRO A 77 3.49 -27.77 19.98
C PRO A 77 4.97 -28.19 20.13
N ALA A 78 5.35 -29.29 19.47
CA ALA A 78 6.70 -29.85 19.54
C ALA A 78 7.81 -28.91 19.00
N ARG A 79 7.44 -27.96 18.13
CA ARG A 79 8.32 -26.90 17.62
C ARG A 79 7.51 -25.62 17.36
N ALA A 80 8.17 -24.47 17.38
CA ALA A 80 7.57 -23.21 16.96
C ALA A 80 7.06 -23.30 15.51
N ALA A 81 5.88 -22.77 15.24
CA ALA A 81 5.41 -22.63 13.87
C ALA A 81 6.26 -21.56 13.17
N ARG A 82 6.79 -21.90 11.99
CA ARG A 82 7.54 -20.95 11.17
C ARG A 82 6.63 -20.34 10.11
N VAL A 83 7.05 -19.22 9.52
CA VAL A 83 6.28 -18.58 8.45
C VAL A 83 6.14 -19.53 7.26
N GLU A 84 7.13 -20.40 7.05
CA GLU A 84 7.13 -21.39 5.99
C GLU A 84 6.12 -22.53 6.24
N ASP A 85 5.61 -22.69 7.46
CA ASP A 85 4.57 -23.67 7.74
C ASP A 85 3.15 -23.13 7.40
N LEU A 86 3.02 -21.82 7.13
CA LEU A 86 1.75 -21.20 6.72
C LEU A 86 1.42 -21.53 5.26
N SER A 87 0.12 -21.66 4.94
CA SER A 87 -0.34 -21.79 3.56
C SER A 87 0.03 -20.57 2.71
N PRO A 88 0.09 -20.69 1.37
CA PRO A 88 0.41 -19.56 0.48
C PRO A 88 -0.42 -18.30 0.75
N PHE A 89 -1.72 -18.48 1.00
CA PHE A 89 -2.64 -17.36 1.26
C PHE A 89 -2.42 -16.73 2.65
N GLU A 90 -2.10 -17.55 3.66
CA GLU A 90 -1.75 -17.05 5.00
C GLU A 90 -0.42 -16.31 4.99
N ARG A 91 0.57 -16.80 4.23
CA ARG A 91 1.84 -16.09 4.02
C ARG A 91 1.60 -14.72 3.39
N ALA A 92 0.75 -14.62 2.38
CA ALA A 92 0.43 -13.33 1.76
C ALA A 92 -0.13 -12.32 2.78
N PHE A 93 -1.01 -12.77 3.67
CA PHE A 93 -1.52 -11.93 4.76
C PHE A 93 -0.42 -11.56 5.76
N TYR A 94 0.43 -12.52 6.15
CA TYR A 94 1.57 -12.30 7.03
C TYR A 94 2.52 -11.23 6.47
N HIS A 95 3.01 -11.40 5.23
CA HIS A 95 3.97 -10.48 4.63
C HIS A 95 3.42 -9.06 4.46
N ARG A 96 2.14 -8.92 4.08
CA ARG A 96 1.49 -7.60 4.01
C ARG A 96 1.41 -6.91 5.37
N GLY A 97 0.95 -7.62 6.39
CA GLY A 97 0.87 -7.04 7.74
C GLY A 97 2.26 -6.70 8.28
N ALA A 98 3.24 -7.57 8.03
CA ALA A 98 4.62 -7.35 8.46
C ALA A 98 5.25 -6.13 7.75
N ALA A 99 5.02 -5.95 6.44
CA ALA A 99 5.40 -4.72 5.74
C ALA A 99 4.72 -3.47 6.35
N GLY A 100 3.46 -3.60 6.77
CA GLY A 100 2.72 -2.61 7.55
C GLY A 100 3.43 -2.22 8.85
N VAL A 101 3.82 -3.21 9.66
CA VAL A 101 4.60 -3.00 10.89
C VAL A 101 5.91 -2.27 10.60
N ALA A 102 6.66 -2.71 9.58
CA ALA A 102 7.94 -2.12 9.23
C ALA A 102 7.83 -0.65 8.82
N ARG A 103 6.76 -0.29 8.08
CA ARG A 103 6.45 1.10 7.71
C ARG A 103 6.12 1.93 8.93
N LEU A 104 5.14 1.50 9.74
CA LEU A 104 4.75 2.21 10.97
C LEU A 104 5.95 2.46 11.89
N TYR A 105 6.80 1.45 12.07
CA TYR A 105 8.02 1.56 12.87
C TYR A 105 9.02 2.59 12.30
N ARG A 106 9.19 2.60 10.97
CA ARG A 106 10.07 3.55 10.25
C ARG A 106 9.55 4.98 10.34
N ASP A 107 8.23 5.15 10.29
CA ASP A 107 7.55 6.44 10.39
C ASP A 107 7.53 6.99 11.83
N GLY A 108 7.97 6.19 12.80
CA GLY A 108 8.03 6.53 14.22
C GLY A 108 6.76 6.19 14.99
N ASP A 109 5.74 5.61 14.35
CA ASP A 109 4.50 5.16 15.00
C ASP A 109 4.70 3.79 15.66
N ARG A 110 5.31 3.80 16.84
CA ARG A 110 5.60 2.58 17.61
C ARG A 110 4.34 1.91 18.16
N VAL A 111 3.33 2.70 18.53
CA VAL A 111 2.05 2.17 19.05
C VAL A 111 1.26 1.50 17.93
N GLY A 112 1.16 2.15 16.76
CA GLY A 112 0.55 1.54 15.57
C GLY A 112 1.25 0.26 15.16
N ALA A 113 2.59 0.24 15.17
CA ALA A 113 3.36 -0.96 14.90
C ALA A 113 3.06 -2.10 15.89
N GLU A 114 2.96 -1.81 17.20
CA GLU A 114 2.62 -2.80 18.24
C GLU A 114 1.21 -3.36 18.04
N LEU A 115 0.21 -2.50 17.80
CA LEU A 115 -1.17 -2.92 17.53
C LEU A 115 -1.27 -3.83 16.29
N GLU A 116 -0.51 -3.51 15.24
CA GLU A 116 -0.48 -4.31 14.03
C GLU A 116 0.23 -5.67 14.26
N VAL A 117 1.33 -5.69 15.00
CA VAL A 117 1.95 -6.95 15.43
C VAL A 117 0.98 -7.79 16.26
N LEU A 118 0.26 -7.19 17.21
CA LEU A 118 -0.72 -7.91 18.04
C LEU A 118 -1.90 -8.43 17.20
N ARG A 119 -2.31 -7.70 16.15
CA ARG A 119 -3.30 -8.18 15.17
C ARG A 119 -2.79 -9.44 14.46
N LEU A 120 -1.52 -9.44 14.04
CA LEU A 120 -0.87 -10.61 13.44
C LEU A 120 -0.72 -11.77 14.45
N VAL A 121 -0.35 -11.50 15.70
CA VAL A 121 -0.27 -12.52 16.76
C VAL A 121 -1.63 -13.18 17.01
N ARG A 122 -2.74 -12.41 17.00
CA ARG A 122 -4.09 -12.99 17.11
C ARG A 122 -4.42 -13.91 15.94
N ARG A 123 -3.95 -13.59 14.74
CA ARG A 123 -4.19 -14.42 13.54
C ARG A 123 -3.28 -15.65 13.48
N PHE A 124 -2.02 -15.51 13.89
CA PHE A 124 -0.98 -16.54 13.85
C PHE A 124 -0.34 -16.77 15.22
N PRO A 125 -1.10 -17.26 16.22
CA PRO A 125 -0.64 -17.33 17.61
C PRO A 125 0.56 -18.27 17.84
N GLY A 126 0.82 -19.20 16.92
CA GLY A 126 1.96 -20.12 16.96
C GLY A 126 3.26 -19.56 16.37
N VAL A 127 3.22 -18.43 15.66
CA VAL A 127 4.41 -17.84 15.01
C VAL A 127 5.18 -17.02 16.03
N THR A 128 6.27 -17.59 16.56
CA THR A 128 7.03 -17.02 17.67
C THR A 128 7.69 -15.69 17.31
N SER A 129 8.12 -15.48 16.06
CA SER A 129 8.74 -14.23 15.60
C SER A 129 7.83 -13.01 15.80
N LEU A 130 6.51 -13.17 15.65
CA LEU A 130 5.54 -12.09 15.92
C LEU A 130 5.44 -11.75 17.41
N ARG A 131 5.47 -12.77 18.27
CA ARG A 131 5.44 -12.56 19.72
C ARG A 131 6.71 -11.87 20.20
N ILE A 132 7.85 -12.25 19.65
CA ILE A 132 9.13 -11.57 19.91
C ILE A 132 9.09 -10.11 19.46
N ALA A 133 8.52 -9.82 18.30
CA ALA A 133 8.33 -8.43 17.86
C ALA A 133 7.45 -7.66 18.87
N ALA A 134 6.40 -8.27 19.41
CA ALA A 134 5.56 -7.67 20.44
C ALA A 134 6.32 -7.44 21.76
N VAL A 135 7.16 -8.40 22.20
CA VAL A 135 8.04 -8.24 23.37
C VAL A 135 8.92 -7.01 23.23
N ARG A 136 9.57 -6.85 22.06
CA ARG A 136 10.44 -5.69 21.79
C ARG A 136 9.68 -4.37 21.82
N LEU A 137 8.53 -4.28 21.15
CA LEU A 137 7.75 -3.04 21.09
C LEU A 137 7.20 -2.64 22.46
N ALA A 138 6.72 -3.60 23.26
CA ALA A 138 6.32 -3.36 24.63
C ALA A 138 7.49 -2.89 25.51
N ALA A 139 8.67 -3.50 25.36
CA ALA A 139 9.88 -3.10 26.09
C ALA A 139 10.38 -1.69 25.69
N GLU A 140 10.35 -1.35 24.39
CA GLU A 140 10.67 0.01 23.91
C GLU A 140 9.71 1.07 24.48
N ARG A 141 8.45 0.69 24.76
CA ARG A 141 7.43 1.53 25.43
C ARG A 141 7.57 1.58 26.95
N GLY A 142 8.46 0.77 27.54
CA GLY A 142 8.64 0.65 28.99
C GLY A 142 7.57 -0.20 29.70
N ASP A 143 6.79 -0.98 28.96
CA ASP A 143 5.72 -1.84 29.49
C ASP A 143 6.27 -3.25 29.79
N ALA A 144 6.92 -3.37 30.95
CA ALA A 144 7.58 -4.61 31.39
C ALA A 144 6.62 -5.80 31.49
N ALA A 145 5.41 -5.56 32.01
CA ALA A 145 4.39 -6.59 32.19
C ALA A 145 3.87 -7.12 30.84
N ALA A 146 3.58 -6.24 29.88
CA ALA A 146 3.19 -6.65 28.53
C ALA A 146 4.31 -7.42 27.82
N ALA A 147 5.57 -6.95 27.94
CA ALA A 147 6.73 -7.66 27.39
C ALA A 147 6.85 -9.07 27.99
N ALA A 148 6.73 -9.22 29.32
CA ALA A 148 6.83 -10.51 30.00
C ALA A 148 5.71 -11.47 29.58
N THR A 149 4.50 -10.94 29.42
CA THR A 149 3.32 -11.71 28.97
C THR A 149 3.53 -12.26 27.55
N GLN A 150 4.02 -11.43 26.63
CA GLN A 150 4.29 -11.88 25.26
C GLN A 150 5.46 -12.87 25.20
N PHE A 151 6.46 -12.71 26.07
CA PHE A 151 7.60 -13.64 26.15
C PHE A 151 7.17 -15.02 26.67
N LEU A 152 6.34 -15.08 27.72
CA LEU A 152 5.73 -16.32 28.18
C LEU A 152 4.90 -16.98 27.07
N ALA A 153 4.10 -16.20 26.36
CA ALA A 153 3.32 -16.73 25.25
C ALA A 153 4.21 -17.23 24.10
N ALA A 154 5.37 -16.61 23.86
CA ALA A 154 6.37 -17.09 22.89
C ALA A 154 6.98 -18.43 23.34
N ALA A 155 7.35 -18.55 24.62
CA ALA A 155 7.80 -19.80 25.21
C ALA A 155 6.73 -20.90 25.05
N GLN A 156 5.47 -20.62 25.39
CA GLN A 156 4.35 -21.54 25.20
C GLN A 156 4.21 -21.97 23.73
N ALA A 157 4.35 -21.03 22.79
CA ALA A 157 4.27 -21.25 21.35
C ALA A 157 5.50 -21.97 20.74
N GLY A 158 6.52 -22.31 21.52
CA GLY A 158 7.65 -23.12 21.03
C GLY A 158 8.99 -22.40 20.91
N LEU A 159 9.13 -21.17 21.43
CA LEU A 159 10.43 -20.50 21.55
C LEU A 159 11.38 -21.39 22.38
N ARG A 160 12.67 -21.42 22.02
CA ARG A 160 13.71 -22.19 22.75
C ARG A 160 14.89 -21.33 23.22
N GLU A 161 15.13 -20.18 22.59
CA GLU A 161 16.27 -19.31 22.91
C GLU A 161 15.95 -18.34 24.06
N ILE A 162 16.87 -18.22 25.02
CA ILE A 162 16.74 -17.39 26.22
C ILE A 162 17.73 -16.21 26.19
N GLU A 163 18.96 -16.43 25.72
CA GLU A 163 20.11 -15.55 25.89
C GLU A 163 19.90 -14.09 25.47
N PRO A 164 19.30 -13.77 24.30
CA PRO A 164 19.06 -12.38 23.90
C PRO A 164 18.17 -11.59 24.88
N TYR A 165 17.21 -12.28 25.52
CA TYR A 165 16.22 -11.66 26.42
C TYR A 165 16.71 -11.59 27.87
N ALA A 166 17.55 -12.55 28.26
CA ALA A 166 18.19 -12.60 29.57
C ALA A 166 19.35 -11.61 29.75
N THR A 167 19.93 -11.08 28.66
CA THR A 167 21.14 -10.24 28.74
C THR A 167 20.93 -8.80 28.26
N ALA A 168 20.15 -8.55 27.21
CA ALA A 168 20.04 -7.21 26.62
C ALA A 168 19.40 -6.17 27.57
N PRO A 169 19.97 -4.95 27.72
CA PRO A 169 19.46 -3.92 28.63
C PRO A 169 17.99 -3.53 28.41
N LEU A 170 17.54 -3.55 27.16
CA LEU A 170 16.15 -3.24 26.78
C LEU A 170 15.12 -4.06 27.57
N TYR A 171 15.45 -5.32 27.90
CA TYR A 171 14.53 -6.26 28.55
C TYR A 171 14.72 -6.34 30.06
N ALA A 172 15.55 -5.50 30.67
CA ALA A 172 15.86 -5.57 32.10
C ALA A 172 14.59 -5.47 32.98
N GLY A 173 13.65 -4.57 32.62
CA GLY A 173 12.40 -4.41 33.36
C GLY A 173 11.53 -5.67 33.37
N MET A 174 11.48 -6.39 32.25
CA MET A 174 10.69 -7.61 32.08
C MET A 174 11.11 -8.73 33.04
N ARG A 175 12.38 -8.78 33.45
CA ARG A 175 12.93 -9.89 34.26
C ARG A 175 12.38 -9.96 35.67
N ASN A 176 11.80 -8.86 36.15
CA ASN A 176 11.18 -8.77 37.47
C ASN A 176 9.72 -9.24 37.47
N GLU A 177 9.15 -9.53 36.30
CA GLU A 177 7.75 -9.92 36.15
C GLU A 177 7.54 -11.42 36.38
N ALA A 178 6.42 -11.78 37.02
CA ALA A 178 6.08 -13.17 37.29
C ALA A 178 5.96 -14.01 36.00
N ALA A 179 5.46 -13.42 34.91
CA ALA A 179 5.31 -14.10 33.63
C ALA A 179 6.66 -14.48 33.01
N TYR A 180 7.71 -13.68 33.23
CA TYR A 180 9.07 -14.00 32.77
C TYR A 180 9.63 -15.21 33.52
N ALA A 181 9.44 -15.27 34.83
CA ALA A 181 9.86 -16.43 35.64
C ALA A 181 9.15 -17.72 35.21
N LEU A 182 7.86 -17.64 34.85
CA LEU A 182 7.12 -18.78 34.29
C LEU A 182 7.68 -19.19 32.92
N ALA A 183 8.05 -18.22 32.08
CA ALA A 183 8.62 -18.49 30.77
C ALA A 183 9.96 -19.24 30.90
N LEU A 184 10.84 -18.80 31.81
CA LEU A 184 12.11 -19.47 32.07
C LEU A 184 11.91 -20.92 32.52
N LYS A 185 11.02 -21.17 33.48
CA LYS A 185 10.71 -22.53 33.95
C LYS A 185 10.27 -23.44 32.80
N LEU A 186 9.44 -22.92 31.89
CA LEU A 186 8.97 -23.67 30.73
C LEU A 186 10.07 -23.95 29.71
N LEU A 187 10.98 -22.99 29.49
CA LEU A 187 12.10 -23.16 28.57
C LEU A 187 13.14 -24.13 29.13
N GLU A 188 13.41 -24.05 30.44
CA GLU A 188 14.30 -24.96 31.16
C GLU A 188 13.75 -26.40 31.18
N SER A 189 12.45 -26.58 31.45
CA SER A 189 11.84 -27.92 31.46
C SER A 189 11.95 -28.59 30.09
N ARG A 190 11.74 -27.83 29.01
CA ARG A 190 11.88 -28.35 27.63
C ARG A 190 13.32 -28.66 27.26
N ARG A 191 14.28 -27.83 27.66
CA ARG A 191 15.71 -28.11 27.47
C ARG A 191 16.11 -29.40 28.19
N ALA A 192 15.56 -29.65 29.38
CA ALA A 192 15.77 -30.89 30.12
C ALA A 192 15.11 -32.10 29.43
N GLU A 193 13.89 -31.97 28.92
CA GLU A 193 13.19 -33.00 28.13
C GLU A 193 13.96 -33.36 26.84
N GLU A 194 14.48 -32.38 26.12
CA GLU A 194 15.30 -32.59 24.92
C GLU A 194 16.63 -33.29 25.23
N THR A 195 17.27 -32.90 26.34
CA THR A 195 18.49 -33.55 26.81
C THR A 195 18.22 -35.00 27.22
N ALA A 196 17.05 -35.29 27.80
CA ALA A 196 16.63 -36.64 28.19
C ALA A 196 16.12 -37.50 27.01
N ALA A 197 15.70 -36.89 25.91
CA ALA A 197 15.25 -37.57 24.69
C ALA A 197 16.38 -37.82 23.67
N ALA A 198 17.57 -37.26 23.89
CA ALA A 198 18.74 -37.56 23.08
C ALA A 198 19.20 -39.02 23.32
N PRO A 199 19.31 -39.87 22.28
CA PRO A 199 19.82 -41.22 22.45
C PRO A 199 21.26 -41.20 22.98
N GLU A 200 21.57 -42.04 23.96
CA GLU A 200 22.95 -42.28 24.40
C GLU A 200 23.70 -43.09 23.32
N ASP A 201 24.84 -42.54 22.88
CA ASP A 201 25.87 -43.07 21.96
C ASP A 201 25.56 -43.21 20.45
N ASP A 202 26.05 -42.26 19.65
CA ASP A 202 27.33 -42.44 18.94
C ASP A 202 27.86 -41.10 18.36
N ALA A 203 29.18 -40.95 18.36
CA ALA A 203 29.89 -39.75 17.93
C ALA A 203 29.80 -39.49 16.40
N ALA A 204 29.83 -38.20 16.03
CA ALA A 204 30.12 -37.67 14.69
C ALA A 204 29.02 -37.82 13.62
N SER A 205 27.96 -37.03 13.76
CA SER A 205 27.46 -36.11 12.72
C SER A 205 26.24 -35.41 13.30
N ASP A 206 26.14 -34.09 13.16
CA ASP A 206 24.85 -33.42 13.37
C ASP A 206 23.82 -34.19 12.55
N PRO A 207 22.74 -34.74 13.15
CA PRO A 207 21.64 -35.22 12.35
C PRO A 207 21.23 -34.03 11.49
N PRO A 208 21.21 -34.14 10.15
CA PRO A 208 20.83 -33.02 9.32
C PRO A 208 19.49 -32.57 9.86
N GLU A 209 19.42 -31.30 10.28
CA GLU A 209 18.17 -30.65 10.60
C GLU A 209 17.23 -31.07 9.47
N VAL A 210 16.25 -31.95 9.78
CA VAL A 210 15.34 -32.46 8.76
C VAL A 210 14.49 -31.27 8.44
N SER A 211 15.04 -30.46 7.52
CA SER A 211 14.34 -29.45 6.79
C SER A 211 13.07 -30.17 6.36
N PRO A 212 11.88 -29.64 6.70
CA PRO A 212 10.67 -30.24 6.17
C PRO A 212 10.88 -30.40 4.66
N PRO A 213 10.36 -31.48 4.07
CA PRO A 213 10.44 -31.64 2.63
C PRO A 213 10.08 -30.29 2.01
N PRO A 214 10.88 -29.78 1.04
CA PRO A 214 10.55 -28.53 0.38
C PRO A 214 9.07 -28.61 0.03
N ALA A 215 8.29 -27.59 0.42
CA ALA A 215 6.87 -27.50 0.12
C ALA A 215 6.71 -28.00 -1.31
N HIS A 216 5.97 -29.10 -1.49
CA HIS A 216 5.91 -29.81 -2.76
C HIS A 216 5.76 -28.78 -3.88
N ALA A 217 6.67 -28.80 -4.85
CA ALA A 217 6.63 -27.85 -5.96
C ALA A 217 5.18 -27.83 -6.48
N PRO A 218 4.52 -26.66 -6.54
CA PRO A 218 3.11 -26.58 -6.82
C PRO A 218 2.82 -27.29 -8.14
N VAL A 219 1.84 -28.18 -8.13
CA VAL A 219 1.46 -28.95 -9.31
C VAL A 219 0.46 -28.12 -10.11
N PRO A 220 0.70 -27.83 -11.40
CA PRO A 220 -0.29 -27.15 -12.23
C PRO A 220 -1.64 -27.87 -12.19
N ALA A 221 -2.68 -27.20 -11.70
CA ALA A 221 -4.00 -27.81 -11.60
C ALA A 221 -4.68 -27.87 -12.98
N PRO A 222 -5.37 -28.97 -13.34
CA PRO A 222 -6.28 -28.97 -14.48
C PRO A 222 -7.47 -28.03 -14.21
N LEU A 223 -8.20 -27.68 -15.27
CA LEU A 223 -9.47 -26.96 -15.12
C LEU A 223 -10.52 -27.88 -14.49
N VAL A 224 -11.35 -27.33 -13.61
CA VAL A 224 -12.50 -28.00 -13.00
C VAL A 224 -13.76 -27.33 -13.53
N ASP A 225 -14.61 -28.09 -14.23
CA ASP A 225 -15.82 -27.57 -14.89
C ASP A 225 -15.57 -26.35 -15.79
N GLY A 226 -14.39 -26.32 -16.43
CA GLY A 226 -13.96 -25.22 -17.31
C GLY A 226 -13.33 -24.02 -16.57
N ALA A 227 -13.28 -24.03 -15.24
CA ALA A 227 -12.70 -22.97 -14.42
C ALA A 227 -11.27 -23.30 -13.94
N ALA A 228 -10.46 -22.26 -13.81
CA ALA A 228 -9.16 -22.29 -13.15
C ALA A 228 -9.34 -22.09 -11.64
N VAL A 229 -9.35 -23.18 -10.87
CA VAL A 229 -9.55 -23.13 -9.41
C VAL A 229 -8.22 -22.86 -8.70
N ILE A 230 -8.15 -21.75 -7.96
CA ILE A 230 -7.01 -21.33 -7.14
C ILE A 230 -7.15 -21.96 -5.74
N ALA A 231 -6.21 -22.84 -5.38
CA ALA A 231 -6.20 -23.60 -4.14
C ALA A 231 -4.79 -23.63 -3.51
N ALA A 232 -4.69 -24.08 -2.26
CA ALA A 232 -3.37 -24.16 -1.62
C ALA A 232 -2.45 -25.17 -2.32
N GLY A 233 -3.00 -26.28 -2.84
CA GLY A 233 -2.24 -27.36 -3.47
C GLY A 233 -1.60 -27.02 -4.83
N ASN A 234 -2.10 -25.98 -5.51
CA ASN A 234 -1.55 -25.51 -6.79
C ASN A 234 -0.96 -24.11 -6.70
N SER A 235 -0.74 -23.59 -5.49
CA SER A 235 -0.24 -22.23 -5.27
C SER A 235 0.99 -22.23 -4.38
N GLU A 236 1.81 -21.20 -4.52
CA GLU A 236 2.92 -20.92 -3.61
C GLU A 236 2.98 -19.43 -3.30
N TRP A 237 3.62 -19.07 -2.19
CA TRP A 237 4.08 -17.70 -1.98
C TRP A 237 5.37 -17.48 -2.76
N SER A 238 5.34 -16.56 -3.72
CA SER A 238 6.50 -16.16 -4.51
C SER A 238 7.13 -14.91 -3.89
N GLU A 239 8.29 -15.08 -3.25
CA GLU A 239 9.07 -13.95 -2.71
C GLU A 239 9.52 -12.98 -3.81
N ILE A 240 9.69 -13.47 -5.05
CA ILE A 240 10.08 -12.68 -6.21
C ILE A 240 8.94 -11.75 -6.63
N ASP A 241 7.71 -12.27 -6.67
CA ASP A 241 6.56 -11.49 -7.09
C ASP A 241 5.92 -10.71 -5.93
N GLY A 242 6.25 -11.06 -4.69
CA GLY A 242 5.52 -10.62 -3.50
C GLY A 242 4.04 -11.02 -3.55
N ALA A 243 3.76 -12.23 -4.07
CA ALA A 243 2.44 -12.66 -4.52
C ALA A 243 2.16 -14.13 -4.16
N VAL A 244 0.88 -14.49 -4.09
CA VAL A 244 0.46 -15.87 -4.31
C VAL A 244 0.54 -16.16 -5.80
N ARG A 245 1.43 -17.06 -6.18
CA ARG A 245 1.55 -17.57 -7.54
C ARG A 245 0.78 -18.88 -7.64
N ALA A 246 -0.25 -18.90 -8.48
CA ALA A 246 -1.06 -20.08 -8.75
C ALA A 246 -0.67 -20.71 -10.09
N TYR A 247 -0.60 -22.03 -10.12
CA TYR A 247 -0.17 -22.83 -11.26
C TYR A 247 -1.38 -23.56 -11.87
N ILE A 248 -1.68 -23.23 -13.12
CA ILE A 248 -2.85 -23.71 -13.83
C ILE A 248 -2.41 -24.35 -15.16
N SER A 249 -3.07 -25.43 -15.55
CA SER A 249 -2.86 -26.06 -16.85
C SER A 249 -3.45 -25.19 -17.97
N MET A 250 -2.85 -25.21 -19.15
CA MET A 250 -3.43 -24.49 -20.30
C MET A 250 -4.83 -25.02 -20.59
N PRO A 251 -5.83 -24.14 -20.80
CA PRO A 251 -7.14 -24.56 -21.28
C PRO A 251 -6.99 -25.36 -22.59
N PRO A 252 -7.75 -26.44 -22.79
CA PRO A 252 -7.70 -27.20 -24.04
C PRO A 252 -8.01 -26.27 -25.22
N ALA A 253 -7.37 -26.51 -26.36
CA ALA A 253 -7.69 -25.77 -27.58
C ALA A 253 -9.17 -26.05 -27.96
N PRO A 254 -9.91 -25.04 -28.44
CA PRO A 254 -11.29 -25.22 -28.85
C PRO A 254 -11.41 -26.27 -29.98
N GLN A 255 -12.43 -27.12 -29.91
CA GLN A 255 -12.76 -28.09 -30.97
C GLN A 255 -13.70 -27.44 -31.99
N GLY A 256 -13.22 -27.18 -33.20
CA GLY A 256 -13.95 -26.43 -34.24
C GLY A 256 -13.82 -24.92 -34.05
N PRO A 257 -14.47 -24.08 -34.89
CA PRO A 257 -14.44 -22.63 -34.76
C PRO A 257 -15.62 -22.12 -33.90
N PRO A 258 -15.51 -22.04 -32.55
CA PRO A 258 -16.52 -21.36 -31.77
C PRO A 258 -16.52 -19.86 -32.14
N PRO A 259 -17.68 -19.18 -32.11
CA PRO A 259 -17.68 -17.73 -32.10
C PRO A 259 -16.93 -17.27 -30.84
N VAL A 260 -15.98 -16.36 -31.01
CA VAL A 260 -15.20 -15.82 -29.88
C VAL A 260 -16.03 -14.83 -29.08
N ILE A 261 -16.93 -14.14 -29.77
CA ILE A 261 -17.97 -13.30 -29.19
C ILE A 261 -19.32 -13.67 -29.80
N GLY A 262 -20.30 -13.97 -28.95
CA GLY A 262 -21.69 -14.22 -29.32
C GLY A 262 -22.43 -12.94 -29.70
N GLY A 263 -23.55 -13.10 -30.41
CA GLY A 263 -24.41 -12.00 -30.85
C GLY A 263 -24.03 -11.42 -32.24
N ALA A 264 -24.77 -10.38 -32.64
CA ALA A 264 -24.71 -9.83 -34.01
C ALA A 264 -24.31 -8.34 -34.06
N SER A 265 -23.65 -7.81 -33.01
CA SER A 265 -23.18 -6.43 -33.03
C SER A 265 -22.12 -6.21 -34.12
N PRO A 266 -21.95 -4.99 -34.65
CA PRO A 266 -20.91 -4.69 -35.66
C PRO A 266 -19.50 -5.10 -35.20
N ALA A 267 -19.17 -4.82 -33.93
CA ALA A 267 -17.91 -5.22 -33.34
C ALA A 267 -17.76 -6.76 -33.27
N ALA A 268 -18.82 -7.48 -32.89
CA ALA A 268 -18.82 -8.95 -32.87
C ALA A 268 -18.63 -9.54 -34.28
N ALA A 269 -19.35 -9.01 -35.27
CA ALA A 269 -19.23 -9.43 -36.66
C ALA A 269 -17.82 -9.17 -37.24
N LEU A 270 -17.22 -8.02 -36.92
CA LEU A 270 -15.85 -7.69 -37.32
C LEU A 270 -14.83 -8.62 -36.66
N LEU A 271 -14.91 -8.79 -35.33
CA LEU A 271 -13.96 -9.61 -34.58
C LEU A 271 -14.02 -11.08 -35.02
N ASN A 272 -15.22 -11.66 -35.12
CA ASN A 272 -15.38 -13.05 -35.57
C ASN A 272 -14.83 -13.25 -37.00
N ARG A 273 -14.98 -12.26 -37.89
CA ARG A 273 -14.37 -12.31 -39.24
C ARG A 273 -12.84 -12.29 -39.19
N LEU A 274 -12.25 -11.44 -38.35
CA LEU A 274 -10.78 -11.37 -38.19
C LEU A 274 -10.22 -12.68 -37.65
N ILE A 275 -10.91 -13.31 -36.70
CA ILE A 275 -10.50 -14.58 -36.11
C ILE A 275 -10.63 -15.72 -37.11
N ALA A 276 -11.74 -15.80 -37.85
CA ALA A 276 -11.91 -16.78 -38.92
C ALA A 276 -10.82 -16.65 -40.01
N ALA A 277 -10.28 -15.45 -40.21
CA ALA A 277 -9.16 -15.20 -41.13
C ALA A 277 -7.77 -15.42 -40.50
N GLY A 278 -7.69 -15.87 -39.23
CA GLY A 278 -6.42 -16.04 -38.51
C GLY A 278 -5.69 -14.73 -38.18
N ARG A 279 -6.38 -13.58 -38.29
CA ARG A 279 -5.81 -12.24 -38.10
C ARG A 279 -5.99 -11.68 -36.70
N ALA A 280 -6.69 -12.39 -35.82
CA ALA A 280 -6.91 -12.02 -34.43
C ALA A 280 -6.74 -13.25 -33.54
N ALA A 281 -6.22 -13.06 -32.33
CA ALA A 281 -5.83 -14.14 -31.42
C ALA A 281 -7.02 -14.86 -30.78
N GLY A 282 -8.14 -14.16 -30.62
CA GLY A 282 -9.24 -14.63 -29.77
C GLY A 282 -8.88 -14.66 -28.28
N ASN A 283 -9.76 -15.25 -27.46
CA ASN A 283 -9.62 -15.25 -26.00
C ASN A 283 -9.06 -16.56 -25.41
N HIS A 284 -8.59 -17.50 -26.23
CA HIS A 284 -7.97 -18.72 -25.69
C HIS A 284 -6.73 -18.36 -24.86
N GLY A 285 -6.74 -18.73 -23.59
CA GLY A 285 -5.68 -18.37 -22.64
C GLY A 285 -5.84 -17.00 -21.97
N ASP A 286 -6.95 -16.31 -22.18
CA ASP A 286 -7.36 -15.15 -21.36
C ASP A 286 -8.22 -15.63 -20.18
N PHE A 287 -8.03 -14.96 -19.04
CA PHE A 287 -8.70 -15.30 -17.80
C PHE A 287 -9.61 -14.16 -17.32
N TYR A 288 -10.69 -14.53 -16.63
CA TYR A 288 -11.59 -13.60 -15.96
C TYR A 288 -11.74 -13.96 -14.48
N GLU A 289 -11.56 -12.98 -13.59
CA GLU A 289 -11.78 -13.14 -12.15
C GLU A 289 -12.93 -12.25 -11.67
N ASN A 290 -13.99 -12.88 -11.15
CA ASN A 290 -15.02 -12.16 -10.41
C ASN A 290 -14.64 -12.07 -8.92
N ARG A 291 -14.70 -10.86 -8.36
CA ARG A 291 -14.41 -10.60 -6.95
C ARG A 291 -15.60 -9.96 -6.22
N ASP A 292 -16.82 -10.32 -6.60
CA ASP A 292 -18.03 -9.80 -5.97
C ASP A 292 -19.11 -10.86 -5.69
N ASP A 293 -18.71 -12.13 -5.62
CA ASP A 293 -19.62 -13.28 -5.44
C ASP A 293 -20.70 -13.34 -6.54
N ASP A 294 -20.29 -13.09 -7.79
CA ASP A 294 -21.15 -13.01 -8.97
C ASP A 294 -22.29 -12.00 -8.83
N HIS A 295 -22.03 -10.88 -8.14
CA HIS A 295 -22.99 -9.79 -8.02
C HIS A 295 -23.12 -9.02 -9.34
N SER A 296 -22.01 -8.81 -10.06
CA SER A 296 -22.00 -8.29 -11.44
C SER A 296 -21.14 -9.19 -12.32
N PRO A 297 -21.61 -10.41 -12.67
CA PRO A 297 -20.81 -11.35 -13.42
C PRO A 297 -20.71 -10.92 -14.89
N PHE A 298 -19.53 -11.19 -15.45
CA PHE A 298 -19.25 -11.16 -16.87
C PHE A 298 -20.01 -12.25 -17.62
N ASP A 299 -20.48 -11.95 -18.84
CA ASP A 299 -21.24 -12.88 -19.67
C ASP A 299 -20.32 -13.90 -20.37
N LEU A 300 -19.95 -14.95 -19.64
CA LEU A 300 -19.13 -16.06 -20.15
C LEU A 300 -19.83 -16.82 -21.29
N ALA A 301 -21.15 -16.82 -21.37
CA ALA A 301 -21.87 -17.47 -22.48
C ALA A 301 -21.65 -16.70 -23.80
N ARG A 302 -21.56 -15.37 -23.72
CA ARG A 302 -21.21 -14.52 -24.85
C ARG A 302 -19.72 -14.58 -25.20
N PHE A 303 -18.83 -14.87 -24.26
CA PHE A 303 -17.39 -15.00 -24.51
C PHE A 303 -16.87 -16.40 -24.12
N PRO A 304 -17.24 -17.45 -24.88
CA PRO A 304 -17.05 -18.85 -24.46
C PRO A 304 -15.59 -19.33 -24.43
N LEU A 305 -14.65 -18.52 -24.90
CA LEU A 305 -13.22 -18.84 -24.89
C LEU A 305 -12.47 -18.30 -23.65
N ILE A 306 -13.11 -17.44 -22.86
CA ILE A 306 -12.54 -16.92 -21.62
C ILE A 306 -12.61 -17.98 -20.54
N THR A 307 -11.50 -18.16 -19.81
CA THR A 307 -11.44 -19.11 -18.69
C THR A 307 -11.74 -18.39 -17.38
N PRO A 308 -12.82 -18.72 -16.66
CA PRO A 308 -13.08 -18.13 -15.35
C PRO A 308 -12.06 -18.61 -14.31
N VAL A 309 -11.71 -17.71 -13.39
CA VAL A 309 -10.87 -17.97 -12.21
C VAL A 309 -11.78 -18.10 -11.00
N GLU A 310 -11.69 -19.24 -10.34
CA GLU A 310 -12.45 -19.58 -9.15
C GLU A 310 -11.53 -19.76 -7.95
N HIS A 311 -12.07 -19.59 -6.75
CA HIS A 311 -11.29 -19.68 -5.52
C HIS A 311 -11.79 -20.82 -4.64
N ALA A 312 -10.88 -21.69 -4.22
CA ALA A 312 -11.16 -22.72 -3.23
C ALA A 312 -11.51 -22.10 -1.85
N PRO A 313 -12.19 -22.83 -0.96
CA PRO A 313 -12.66 -22.29 0.32
C PRO A 313 -11.57 -21.58 1.14
N GLU A 314 -10.36 -22.12 1.18
CA GLU A 314 -9.23 -21.54 1.91
C GLU A 314 -8.78 -20.18 1.33
N ALA A 315 -8.79 -20.03 0.01
CA ALA A 315 -8.46 -18.79 -0.68
C ALA A 315 -9.57 -17.74 -0.45
N ARG A 316 -10.85 -18.17 -0.47
CA ARG A 316 -12.01 -17.33 -0.15
C ARG A 316 -11.93 -16.79 1.27
N VAL A 317 -11.65 -17.65 2.26
CA VAL A 317 -11.46 -17.27 3.67
C VAL A 317 -10.28 -16.30 3.84
N ALA A 318 -9.23 -16.45 3.03
CA ALA A 318 -8.09 -15.52 3.02
C ALA A 318 -8.37 -14.19 2.28
N GLY A 319 -9.58 -14.00 1.72
CA GLY A 319 -10.02 -12.77 1.07
C GLY A 319 -9.66 -12.65 -0.41
N PHE A 320 -9.14 -13.71 -1.04
CA PHE A 320 -8.72 -13.65 -2.45
C PHE A 320 -9.89 -13.56 -3.43
N ALA A 321 -11.10 -13.93 -3.01
CA ALA A 321 -12.25 -14.04 -3.90
C ALA A 321 -13.20 -12.83 -3.88
N ARG A 322 -12.91 -11.78 -3.10
CA ARG A 322 -13.83 -10.66 -2.94
C ARG A 322 -13.11 -9.33 -2.74
N SER A 323 -13.75 -8.24 -3.18
CA SER A 323 -13.29 -6.86 -2.99
C SER A 323 -11.99 -6.57 -3.75
N ALA A 324 -11.18 -5.65 -3.22
CA ALA A 324 -9.84 -5.32 -3.66
C ALA A 324 -8.95 -6.54 -3.92
N PRO A 325 -8.06 -6.49 -4.93
CA PRO A 325 -7.14 -7.56 -5.24
C PRO A 325 -6.11 -7.78 -4.14
N LEU A 326 -5.70 -9.04 -3.96
CA LEU A 326 -4.87 -9.47 -2.84
C LEU A 326 -3.65 -10.29 -3.26
N GLY A 327 -2.90 -9.87 -4.26
CA GLY A 327 -1.59 -10.45 -4.44
C GLY A 327 -1.58 -11.68 -5.36
N LEU A 328 -2.43 -11.79 -6.39
CA LEU A 328 -2.52 -13.00 -7.22
C LEU A 328 -1.66 -12.89 -8.50
N ALA A 329 -0.96 -13.97 -8.85
CA ALA A 329 -0.27 -14.12 -10.13
C ALA A 329 -0.54 -15.52 -10.71
N LEU A 330 -1.03 -15.59 -11.94
CA LEU A 330 -1.26 -16.87 -12.61
C LEU A 330 -0.01 -17.32 -13.38
N THR A 331 0.25 -18.62 -13.37
CA THR A 331 1.23 -19.28 -14.25
C THR A 331 0.55 -20.38 -15.02
N VAL A 332 0.59 -20.29 -16.35
CA VAL A 332 -0.12 -21.20 -17.26
C VAL A 332 0.85 -21.83 -18.23
N ALA A 333 0.96 -23.17 -18.20
CA ALA A 333 1.90 -23.93 -19.02
C ALA A 333 3.34 -23.39 -18.97
N GLY A 334 3.81 -23.03 -17.78
CA GLY A 334 5.16 -22.48 -17.55
C GLY A 334 5.35 -21.02 -18.00
N LYS A 335 4.32 -20.36 -18.54
CA LYS A 335 4.31 -18.92 -18.81
C LYS A 335 3.68 -18.18 -17.63
N THR A 336 4.41 -17.23 -17.07
CA THR A 336 3.93 -16.41 -15.95
C THR A 336 3.07 -15.26 -16.46
N ALA A 337 2.06 -14.86 -15.68
CA ALA A 337 1.13 -13.74 -15.90
C ALA A 337 0.52 -13.68 -17.32
N PRO A 338 -0.37 -14.64 -17.66
CA PRO A 338 -1.27 -14.51 -18.82
C PRO A 338 -2.20 -13.29 -18.66
N PRO A 339 -2.87 -12.84 -19.74
CA PRO A 339 -3.90 -11.81 -19.63
C PRO A 339 -4.99 -12.24 -18.64
N LEU A 340 -5.22 -11.40 -17.63
CA LEU A 340 -6.29 -11.55 -16.65
C LEU A 340 -7.02 -10.22 -16.56
N PHE A 341 -8.34 -10.25 -16.59
CA PHE A 341 -9.12 -9.08 -16.19
C PHE A 341 -10.18 -9.50 -15.19
N GLY A 342 -10.71 -8.55 -14.45
CA GLY A 342 -11.70 -8.89 -13.45
C GLY A 342 -12.48 -7.68 -12.96
N ASN A 343 -13.41 -7.93 -12.05
CA ASN A 343 -14.22 -6.87 -11.47
C ASN A 343 -14.56 -7.12 -10.01
N SER A 344 -14.95 -6.05 -9.32
CA SER A 344 -15.66 -6.12 -8.05
C SER A 344 -16.66 -4.99 -7.94
N SER A 345 -17.95 -5.30 -8.13
CA SER A 345 -19.07 -4.39 -7.84
C SER A 345 -19.44 -4.38 -6.36
N THR A 346 -18.44 -4.30 -5.47
CA THR A 346 -18.65 -4.13 -4.03
C THR A 346 -18.27 -2.71 -3.60
N ALA A 347 -18.72 -2.29 -2.42
CA ALA A 347 -18.33 -1.01 -1.82
C ALA A 347 -18.50 -1.08 -0.29
N ILE A 348 -17.81 -0.18 0.41
CA ILE A 348 -18.08 0.09 1.82
C ILE A 348 -19.20 1.14 1.86
N THR A 349 -20.42 0.74 2.23
CA THR A 349 -21.62 1.60 2.10
C THR A 349 -22.11 2.22 3.41
N LYS A 350 -21.45 1.94 4.54
CA LYS A 350 -21.85 2.38 5.89
C LYS A 350 -20.67 3.00 6.65
N GLY A 351 -21.00 3.87 7.61
CA GLY A 351 -20.03 4.56 8.46
C GLY A 351 -19.31 5.70 7.75
N GLU A 352 -18.49 6.44 8.49
CA GLU A 352 -17.76 7.62 7.98
C GLU A 352 -16.68 7.27 6.95
N GLY A 353 -16.21 6.01 6.96
CA GLY A 353 -15.22 5.48 6.03
C GLY A 353 -15.78 4.90 4.72
N TRP A 354 -17.05 5.14 4.40
CA TRP A 354 -17.69 4.67 3.17
C TRP A 354 -16.88 5.06 1.92
N ARG A 355 -16.79 4.16 0.93
CA ARG A 355 -16.02 4.32 -0.30
C ARG A 355 -16.28 3.18 -1.29
N SER A 356 -16.11 3.44 -2.58
CA SER A 356 -15.89 2.37 -3.58
C SER A 356 -14.57 1.64 -3.35
N ILE A 357 -14.45 0.45 -3.93
CA ILE A 357 -13.18 -0.27 -3.98
C ILE A 357 -12.14 0.52 -4.79
N ALA A 358 -12.57 1.18 -5.89
CA ALA A 358 -11.69 2.00 -6.71
C ALA A 358 -10.99 3.10 -5.88
N ARG A 359 -11.74 3.82 -5.04
CA ARG A 359 -11.21 4.87 -4.15
C ARG A 359 -10.40 4.28 -3.01
N GLN A 360 -10.82 3.13 -2.46
CA GLN A 360 -10.06 2.42 -1.44
C GLN A 360 -8.64 2.09 -1.92
N MET A 361 -8.49 1.60 -3.16
CA MET A 361 -7.21 1.17 -3.72
C MET A 361 -6.21 2.29 -4.00
N VAL A 362 -6.68 3.53 -4.03
CA VAL A 362 -5.82 4.72 -4.17
C VAL A 362 -5.75 5.54 -2.89
N SER A 363 -6.24 5.02 -1.77
CA SER A 363 -6.22 5.71 -0.47
C SER A 363 -5.08 5.24 0.45
N SER A 364 -4.27 4.26 0.03
CA SER A 364 -3.11 3.81 0.80
C SER A 364 -1.95 3.38 -0.11
N PRO A 365 -0.68 3.48 0.35
CA PRO A 365 0.47 3.04 -0.43
C PRO A 365 0.46 1.54 -0.74
N GLU A 366 -0.02 0.70 0.18
CA GLU A 366 0.02 -0.76 0.03
C GLU A 366 -0.92 -1.22 -1.09
N THR A 367 -2.09 -0.60 -1.16
CA THR A 367 -3.12 -0.95 -2.14
C THR A 367 -2.83 -0.36 -3.51
N ALA A 368 -2.22 0.83 -3.57
CA ALA A 368 -1.72 1.39 -4.83
C ALA A 368 -0.55 0.57 -5.41
N GLN A 369 0.34 0.05 -4.55
CA GLN A 369 1.42 -0.84 -4.97
C GLN A 369 0.89 -2.17 -5.52
N GLU A 370 -0.20 -2.67 -4.94
CA GLU A 370 -0.89 -3.86 -5.42
C GLU A 370 -1.50 -3.64 -6.81
N LEU A 371 -2.21 -2.54 -7.02
CA LEU A 371 -2.70 -2.13 -8.33
C LEU A 371 -1.58 -2.05 -9.39
N TRP A 372 -0.43 -1.48 -9.04
CA TRP A 372 0.74 -1.45 -9.92
C TRP A 372 1.23 -2.87 -10.27
N ARG A 373 1.30 -3.76 -9.28
CA ARG A 373 1.77 -5.14 -9.44
C ARG A 373 0.89 -5.91 -10.43
N GLU A 374 -0.42 -5.75 -10.34
CA GLU A 374 -1.40 -6.31 -11.29
C GLU A 374 -1.19 -5.77 -12.70
N TYR A 375 -1.11 -4.44 -12.83
CA TYR A 375 -0.90 -3.76 -14.10
C TYR A 375 0.41 -4.21 -14.78
N ALA A 376 1.47 -4.40 -13.99
CA ALA A 376 2.76 -4.94 -14.45
C ALA A 376 2.75 -6.46 -14.72
N SER A 377 1.65 -7.14 -14.39
CA SER A 377 1.47 -8.59 -14.52
C SER A 377 0.42 -8.94 -15.58
N ASN A 378 0.21 -8.06 -16.57
CA ASN A 378 -0.82 -8.22 -17.61
C ASN A 378 -2.25 -8.31 -17.07
N GLN A 379 -2.51 -7.72 -15.89
CA GLN A 379 -3.82 -7.74 -15.25
C GLN A 379 -4.46 -6.36 -15.24
N ILE A 380 -5.78 -6.30 -15.40
CA ILE A 380 -6.54 -5.04 -15.30
C ILE A 380 -7.92 -5.29 -14.71
N TYR A 381 -8.28 -4.53 -13.67
CA TYR A 381 -9.58 -4.66 -13.01
C TYR A 381 -10.48 -3.46 -13.27
N ILE A 382 -11.78 -3.76 -13.30
CA ILE A 382 -12.86 -2.82 -13.50
C ILE A 382 -13.62 -2.67 -12.18
N TYR A 383 -13.85 -1.44 -11.75
CA TYR A 383 -14.61 -1.14 -10.53
C TYR A 383 -15.65 -0.06 -10.82
N PRO A 384 -16.92 -0.24 -10.42
CA PRO A 384 -17.84 0.88 -10.37
C PRO A 384 -17.42 1.86 -9.27
N GLU A 385 -17.70 3.15 -9.47
CA GLU A 385 -17.68 4.11 -8.37
C GLU A 385 -18.85 3.86 -7.38
N HIS A 386 -18.82 4.50 -6.22
CA HIS A 386 -19.90 4.43 -5.25
C HIS A 386 -20.09 5.74 -4.51
N ARG A 387 -20.77 6.71 -5.13
CA ARG A 387 -20.97 8.09 -4.63
C ARG A 387 -19.67 8.88 -4.45
N ASP A 388 -18.59 8.37 -5.03
CA ASP A 388 -17.26 8.96 -4.89
C ASP A 388 -16.98 10.02 -5.97
N HIS A 389 -17.87 10.11 -6.95
CA HIS A 389 -17.76 10.97 -8.12
C HIS A 389 -19.17 11.35 -8.62
N ASP A 390 -19.88 12.13 -7.80
CA ASP A 390 -21.26 12.55 -8.06
C ASP A 390 -21.52 14.01 -7.65
N PRO A 391 -22.64 14.64 -8.08
CA PRO A 391 -22.90 16.05 -7.77
C PRO A 391 -23.13 16.36 -6.28
N LEU A 392 -23.40 15.34 -5.44
CA LEU A 392 -23.64 15.54 -4.02
C LEU A 392 -22.33 15.70 -3.24
N TYR A 393 -21.34 14.83 -3.53
CA TYR A 393 -20.06 14.82 -2.83
C TYR A 393 -18.89 15.38 -3.64
N GLY A 394 -19.06 15.54 -4.95
CA GLY A 394 -18.01 15.90 -5.88
C GLY A 394 -17.10 14.71 -6.20
N ASP A 395 -15.86 15.02 -6.60
CA ASP A 395 -14.79 14.04 -6.80
C ASP A 395 -14.00 13.81 -5.50
N LEU A 396 -14.17 12.64 -4.90
CA LEU A 396 -13.52 12.23 -3.66
C LEU A 396 -12.25 11.40 -3.88
N PHE A 397 -11.85 11.12 -5.12
CA PHE A 397 -10.63 10.37 -5.36
C PHE A 397 -9.41 11.19 -4.94
N PRO A 398 -8.44 10.62 -4.22
CA PRO A 398 -7.18 11.33 -3.90
C PRO A 398 -6.17 11.30 -5.04
N ALA A 399 -6.35 10.39 -6.00
CA ALA A 399 -5.49 10.22 -7.16
C ALA A 399 -6.22 9.49 -8.29
N ASN A 400 -5.81 9.77 -9.53
CA ASN A 400 -6.12 8.93 -10.69
C ASN A 400 -4.93 8.02 -10.98
N THR A 401 -5.19 6.83 -11.53
CA THR A 401 -4.16 5.84 -11.86
C THR A 401 -4.50 5.14 -13.18
N PRO A 402 -3.50 4.61 -13.91
CA PRO A 402 -3.77 3.80 -15.08
C PRO A 402 -4.03 2.33 -14.72
N TYR A 403 -4.08 1.96 -13.44
CA TYR A 403 -4.10 0.56 -13.03
C TYR A 403 -5.48 -0.10 -13.07
N GLN A 404 -6.51 0.73 -13.05
CA GLN A 404 -7.90 0.30 -13.01
C GLN A 404 -8.73 1.06 -14.05
N ILE A 405 -9.85 0.48 -14.46
CA ILE A 405 -10.91 1.18 -15.17
C ILE A 405 -12.04 1.42 -14.17
N VAL A 406 -12.36 2.67 -13.90
CA VAL A 406 -13.46 3.03 -13.01
C VAL A 406 -14.66 3.45 -13.84
N THR A 407 -15.83 2.85 -13.63
CA THR A 407 -17.06 3.17 -14.38
C THR A 407 -18.01 4.02 -13.53
N GLN A 408 -18.71 4.95 -14.19
CA GLN A 408 -19.75 5.76 -13.55
C GLN A 408 -20.99 4.92 -13.27
N GLY A 409 -21.55 5.05 -12.07
CA GLY A 409 -22.70 4.28 -11.61
C GLY A 409 -22.30 3.15 -10.65
N SER A 410 -23.31 2.38 -10.22
CA SER A 410 -23.15 1.30 -9.24
C SER A 410 -22.99 -0.06 -9.91
N SER A 411 -23.43 -1.15 -9.25
CA SER A 411 -23.41 -2.51 -9.79
C SER A 411 -23.91 -2.56 -11.23
N TRP A 412 -23.34 -3.46 -12.04
CA TRP A 412 -23.66 -3.68 -13.45
C TRP A 412 -23.11 -2.62 -14.44
N SER A 413 -22.68 -1.45 -13.97
CA SER A 413 -22.06 -0.43 -14.84
C SER A 413 -20.70 -0.86 -15.43
N ASP A 414 -20.04 -1.80 -14.75
CA ASP A 414 -18.74 -2.39 -15.10
C ASP A 414 -18.81 -3.34 -16.31
N ARG A 415 -19.99 -3.86 -16.66
CA ARG A 415 -20.16 -4.87 -17.71
C ARG A 415 -19.69 -4.42 -19.09
N ALA A 416 -20.05 -3.21 -19.51
CA ALA A 416 -19.64 -2.69 -20.80
C ALA A 416 -18.10 -2.56 -20.91
N ALA A 417 -17.44 -2.19 -19.81
CA ALA A 417 -15.99 -2.14 -19.73
C ALA A 417 -15.36 -3.54 -19.78
N MET A 418 -15.90 -4.51 -19.02
CA MET A 418 -15.43 -5.90 -19.09
C MET A 418 -15.54 -6.50 -20.49
N GLU A 419 -16.69 -6.35 -21.16
CA GLU A 419 -16.90 -6.81 -22.54
C GLU A 419 -15.93 -6.17 -23.52
N SER A 420 -15.61 -4.90 -23.31
CA SER A 420 -14.67 -4.15 -24.14
C SER A 420 -13.24 -4.61 -23.94
N VAL A 421 -12.81 -4.85 -22.70
CA VAL A 421 -11.49 -5.43 -22.41
C VAL A 421 -11.36 -6.81 -23.05
N ALA A 422 -12.34 -7.70 -22.87
CA ALA A 422 -12.38 -9.01 -23.52
C ALA A 422 -12.27 -8.90 -25.05
N THR A 423 -12.99 -7.94 -25.64
CA THR A 423 -12.98 -7.64 -27.08
C THR A 423 -11.62 -7.15 -27.57
N ILE A 424 -10.96 -6.25 -26.83
CA ILE A 424 -9.62 -5.76 -27.14
C ILE A 424 -8.62 -6.91 -27.12
N LEU A 425 -8.63 -7.70 -26.04
CA LEU A 425 -7.73 -8.85 -25.87
C LEU A 425 -7.88 -9.86 -27.01
N ALA A 426 -9.12 -10.10 -27.47
CA ALA A 426 -9.39 -11.00 -28.59
C ALA A 426 -8.90 -10.44 -29.94
N ALA A 427 -8.97 -9.12 -30.11
CA ALA A 427 -8.75 -8.45 -31.37
C ALA A 427 -7.27 -8.25 -31.74
N PHE A 428 -6.36 -8.30 -30.77
CA PHE A 428 -4.93 -8.29 -31.06
C PHE A 428 -4.56 -9.41 -32.03
N ARG A 429 -3.60 -9.14 -32.93
CA ARG A 429 -3.02 -10.20 -33.76
C ARG A 429 -2.33 -11.23 -32.88
N PRO A 430 -2.28 -12.52 -33.27
CA PRO A 430 -1.63 -13.57 -32.48
C PRO A 430 -0.18 -13.20 -32.06
N GLU A 431 0.61 -12.71 -33.01
CA GLU A 431 1.99 -12.29 -32.79
C GLU A 431 2.11 -11.06 -31.89
N THR A 432 1.22 -10.09 -32.05
CA THR A 432 1.18 -8.87 -31.22
C THR A 432 0.81 -9.21 -29.78
N LYS A 433 -0.24 -10.02 -29.57
CA LYS A 433 -0.68 -10.44 -28.24
C LYS A 433 0.42 -11.24 -27.52
N ALA A 434 1.10 -12.14 -28.24
CA ALA A 434 2.20 -12.91 -27.68
C ALA A 434 3.38 -12.02 -27.24
N ALA A 435 3.71 -10.99 -28.04
CA ALA A 435 4.72 -10.00 -27.68
C ALA A 435 4.27 -9.17 -26.46
N LEU A 436 3.04 -8.63 -26.45
CA LEU A 436 2.49 -7.89 -25.31
C LEU A 436 2.52 -8.68 -24.00
N VAL A 437 2.16 -9.97 -24.04
CA VAL A 437 2.22 -10.86 -22.86
C VAL A 437 3.64 -11.00 -22.35
N ARG A 438 4.60 -11.23 -23.26
CA ARG A 438 6.01 -11.41 -22.93
C ARG A 438 6.63 -10.15 -22.32
N GLU A 439 6.32 -8.99 -22.89
CA GLU A 439 6.86 -7.70 -22.44
C GLU A 439 6.12 -7.10 -21.23
N ARG A 440 5.06 -7.76 -20.72
CA ARG A 440 4.20 -7.25 -19.63
C ARG A 440 3.46 -5.95 -19.97
N LEU A 441 3.00 -5.82 -21.22
CA LEU A 441 2.39 -4.60 -21.74
C LEU A 441 0.92 -4.74 -22.12
N ILE A 442 0.24 -5.84 -21.74
CA ILE A 442 -1.19 -6.02 -22.00
C ILE A 442 -2.02 -4.91 -21.33
N ALA A 443 -1.92 -4.74 -20.01
CA ALA A 443 -2.75 -3.78 -19.29
C ALA A 443 -2.50 -2.32 -19.72
N PRO A 444 -1.25 -1.85 -19.91
CA PRO A 444 -0.99 -0.53 -20.50
C PRO A 444 -1.59 -0.35 -21.89
N THR A 445 -1.46 -1.34 -22.77
CA THR A 445 -1.98 -1.24 -24.14
C THR A 445 -3.51 -1.24 -24.15
N VAL A 446 -4.14 -2.05 -23.30
CA VAL A 446 -5.61 -2.03 -23.11
C VAL A 446 -6.07 -0.67 -22.61
N GLN A 447 -5.39 -0.05 -21.63
CA GLN A 447 -5.73 1.30 -21.17
C GLN A 447 -5.59 2.37 -22.24
N MET A 448 -4.54 2.28 -23.05
CA MET A 448 -4.34 3.19 -24.19
C MET A 448 -5.53 3.09 -25.15
N ILE A 449 -5.89 1.87 -25.57
CA ILE A 449 -7.00 1.62 -26.51
C ILE A 449 -8.34 2.02 -25.89
N TRP A 450 -8.58 1.67 -24.62
CA TRP A 450 -9.80 2.03 -23.88
C TRP A 450 -10.06 3.53 -23.93
N ARG A 451 -9.05 4.34 -23.60
CA ARG A 451 -9.14 5.81 -23.55
C ARG A 451 -9.23 6.43 -24.95
N ARG A 452 -8.48 5.90 -25.92
CA ARG A 452 -8.54 6.33 -27.32
C ARG A 452 -9.82 5.93 -28.02
N CYS A 453 -10.61 5.01 -27.47
CA CYS A 453 -11.84 4.51 -28.08
C CYS A 453 -13.11 4.96 -27.33
N GLN A 454 -13.04 6.10 -26.65
CA GLN A 454 -14.21 6.79 -26.11
C GLN A 454 -14.82 7.77 -27.13
N ALA A 455 -16.12 7.99 -27.03
CA ALA A 455 -16.88 8.89 -27.89
C ALA A 455 -16.23 10.28 -27.91
N GLY A 456 -16.00 10.82 -29.10
CA GLY A 456 -15.41 12.15 -29.29
C GLY A 456 -13.89 12.25 -29.08
N ILE A 457 -13.18 11.15 -28.81
CA ILE A 457 -11.71 11.11 -28.76
C ILE A 457 -11.17 10.59 -30.10
N VAL A 458 -10.90 11.47 -31.06
CA VAL A 458 -10.58 11.07 -32.44
C VAL A 458 -9.12 11.33 -32.80
N THR A 459 -8.56 12.42 -32.29
CA THR A 459 -7.19 12.87 -32.60
C THR A 459 -6.25 12.66 -31.42
N ASP A 460 -4.93 12.75 -31.67
CA ASP A 460 -3.95 12.76 -30.57
C ASP A 460 -4.11 13.97 -29.65
N ALA A 461 -4.59 15.11 -30.16
CA ALA A 461 -4.90 16.26 -29.34
C ALA A 461 -6.09 16.00 -28.41
N ASP A 462 -7.13 15.29 -28.89
CA ASP A 462 -8.22 14.84 -28.02
C ASP A 462 -7.70 13.86 -26.96
N TYR A 463 -6.82 12.95 -27.37
CA TYR A 463 -6.21 11.96 -26.47
C TYR A 463 -5.38 12.65 -25.38
N LEU A 464 -4.50 13.58 -25.71
CA LEU A 464 -3.67 14.29 -24.74
C LEU A 464 -4.44 15.31 -23.88
N SER A 465 -5.76 15.40 -24.02
CA SER A 465 -6.62 16.33 -23.27
C SER A 465 -7.30 15.66 -22.08
N PRO A 466 -7.78 16.44 -21.09
CA PRO A 466 -8.57 15.92 -19.96
C PRO A 466 -9.75 15.01 -20.37
N ARG A 467 -10.33 15.22 -21.55
CA ARG A 467 -11.51 14.49 -22.04
C ARG A 467 -11.27 12.98 -22.18
N ALA A 468 -10.06 12.56 -22.55
CA ALA A 468 -9.72 11.13 -22.67
C ALA A 468 -9.27 10.51 -21.34
N HIS A 469 -9.09 11.35 -20.31
CA HIS A 469 -8.47 10.97 -19.05
C HIS A 469 -9.32 11.24 -17.80
N PRO A 470 -10.63 10.97 -17.79
CA PRO A 470 -11.40 11.09 -16.56
C PRO A 470 -10.93 10.04 -15.54
N SER A 471 -11.19 10.32 -14.27
CA SER A 471 -11.01 9.34 -13.18
C SER A 471 -12.11 8.29 -13.17
N VAL A 472 -13.29 8.64 -13.70
CA VAL A 472 -14.45 7.76 -13.81
C VAL A 472 -15.03 7.88 -15.22
N PHE A 473 -15.19 6.75 -15.91
CA PHE A 473 -15.66 6.68 -17.29
C PHE A 473 -17.17 6.49 -17.35
N PRO A 474 -17.90 7.27 -18.16
CA PRO A 474 -19.27 6.96 -18.51
C PRO A 474 -19.30 5.66 -19.32
N PRO A 475 -20.01 4.60 -18.89
CA PRO A 475 -19.99 3.31 -19.58
C PRO A 475 -20.57 3.38 -21.01
N GLU A 476 -21.41 4.36 -21.31
CA GLU A 476 -22.05 4.56 -22.60
C GLU A 476 -21.17 5.18 -23.68
N THR A 477 -20.01 5.76 -23.33
CA THR A 477 -19.14 6.43 -24.31
C THR A 477 -18.22 5.45 -25.05
N VAL A 478 -18.25 4.18 -24.72
CA VAL A 478 -17.36 3.18 -25.32
C VAL A 478 -17.69 2.92 -26.79
N GLU A 479 -16.67 2.80 -27.65
CA GLU A 479 -16.82 2.44 -29.07
C GLU A 479 -16.15 1.09 -29.42
N PRO A 480 -16.83 -0.05 -29.19
CA PRO A 480 -16.22 -1.39 -29.34
C PRO A 480 -15.69 -1.70 -30.74
N GLU A 481 -16.32 -1.21 -31.80
CA GLU A 481 -15.82 -1.45 -33.17
C GLU A 481 -14.48 -0.74 -33.41
N ARG A 482 -14.32 0.49 -32.88
CA ARG A 482 -13.05 1.23 -32.96
C ARG A 482 -11.96 0.54 -32.17
N MET A 483 -12.31 -0.04 -31.02
CA MET A 483 -11.40 -0.87 -30.21
C MET A 483 -10.88 -2.09 -30.97
N VAL A 484 -11.77 -2.84 -31.63
CA VAL A 484 -11.36 -4.00 -32.45
C VAL A 484 -10.40 -3.57 -33.56
N ARG A 485 -10.71 -2.46 -34.26
CA ARG A 485 -9.87 -1.95 -35.35
C ARG A 485 -8.50 -1.50 -34.84
N MET A 486 -8.45 -0.74 -33.75
CA MET A 486 -7.21 -0.22 -33.18
C MET A 486 -6.33 -1.36 -32.62
N ALA A 487 -6.91 -2.29 -31.87
CA ALA A 487 -6.19 -3.46 -31.34
C ALA A 487 -5.62 -4.34 -32.46
N ASN A 488 -6.38 -4.55 -33.55
CA ASN A 488 -5.92 -5.36 -34.69
C ASN A 488 -4.90 -4.63 -35.59
N ALA A 489 -4.89 -3.30 -35.57
CA ALA A 489 -3.92 -2.50 -36.32
C ALA A 489 -2.52 -2.58 -35.70
N LEU A 490 -2.42 -2.73 -34.38
CA LEU A 490 -1.17 -2.71 -33.62
C LEU A 490 -0.21 -3.85 -34.01
N LEU A 491 1.01 -3.49 -34.41
CA LEU A 491 2.07 -4.41 -34.82
C LEU A 491 3.02 -4.73 -33.64
N PRO A 492 3.67 -5.91 -33.63
CA PRO A 492 4.64 -6.26 -32.59
C PRO A 492 5.77 -5.23 -32.43
N GLU A 493 6.27 -4.69 -33.54
CA GLU A 493 7.34 -3.70 -33.62
C GLU A 493 6.89 -2.25 -33.29
N GLU A 494 5.61 -2.07 -32.98
CA GLU A 494 4.98 -0.78 -32.65
C GLU A 494 4.32 -0.80 -31.27
N ILE A 495 4.57 -1.82 -30.45
CA ILE A 495 3.97 -1.88 -29.10
C ILE A 495 4.29 -0.60 -28.32
N PRO A 496 3.27 0.09 -27.76
CA PRO A 496 3.48 1.31 -27.00
C PRO A 496 4.26 1.01 -25.71
N PRO A 497 5.16 1.90 -25.27
CA PRO A 497 5.82 1.80 -23.98
C PRO A 497 4.84 2.04 -22.82
N ALA A 498 5.32 1.82 -21.59
CA ALA A 498 4.62 2.24 -20.37
C ALA A 498 5.44 3.32 -19.64
N PRO A 499 4.83 4.45 -19.24
CA PRO A 499 5.54 5.48 -18.48
C PRO A 499 6.01 4.98 -17.10
N ARG A 500 7.24 5.34 -16.70
CA ARG A 500 7.89 4.92 -15.45
C ARG A 500 8.35 6.13 -14.62
N LEU A 501 7.50 6.56 -13.70
CA LEU A 501 7.66 7.71 -12.84
C LEU A 501 8.54 7.43 -11.63
N GLN A 502 9.27 8.45 -11.21
CA GLN A 502 9.97 8.54 -9.93
C GLN A 502 9.95 9.99 -9.43
N LEU A 503 9.61 10.19 -8.15
CA LEU A 503 9.77 11.48 -7.48
C LEU A 503 11.25 11.69 -7.16
N LEU A 504 11.88 12.71 -7.76
CA LEU A 504 13.30 13.00 -7.55
C LEU A 504 13.51 13.91 -6.36
N ASP A 505 12.66 14.91 -6.24
CA ASP A 505 12.72 15.89 -5.16
C ASP A 505 11.32 16.40 -4.83
N GLN A 506 11.10 16.69 -3.55
CA GLN A 506 9.91 17.36 -3.04
C GLN A 506 10.33 18.21 -1.85
N ARG A 507 10.04 19.51 -1.91
CA ARG A 507 10.19 20.37 -0.74
C ARG A 507 9.20 19.92 0.34
N ARG A 508 9.71 19.48 1.48
CA ARG A 508 8.88 19.00 2.60
C ARG A 508 8.59 20.10 3.62
N PRO A 509 7.36 20.20 4.15
CA PRO A 509 7.03 21.12 5.22
C PRO A 509 7.74 20.73 6.52
N ALA A 510 7.98 21.73 7.38
CA ALA A 510 8.62 21.54 8.67
C ALA A 510 7.62 20.97 9.69
N LYS A 511 7.94 19.80 10.28
CA LYS A 511 7.11 19.16 11.30
C LYS A 511 6.94 20.06 12.52
N GLY A 512 5.71 20.17 13.01
CA GLY A 512 5.34 21.04 14.14
C GLY A 512 5.35 22.54 13.84
N VAL A 513 5.68 22.94 12.61
CA VAL A 513 5.68 24.35 12.17
C VAL A 513 4.70 24.56 11.02
N SER A 514 4.88 23.85 9.91
CA SER A 514 4.00 23.91 8.75
C SER A 514 3.32 22.58 8.42
N LEU A 515 3.69 21.48 9.08
CA LEU A 515 2.99 20.20 9.05
C LEU A 515 2.66 19.74 10.48
N PHE A 516 1.36 19.56 10.75
CA PHE A 516 0.85 19.09 12.05
C PHE A 516 0.25 17.69 11.90
N GLY A 517 0.80 16.73 12.66
CA GLY A 517 0.44 15.32 12.59
C GLY A 517 1.68 14.43 12.55
N ASP A 518 2.05 13.87 13.69
CA ASP A 518 3.18 12.95 13.82
C ASP A 518 2.90 11.68 13.01
N GLY A 519 3.91 11.23 12.26
CA GLY A 519 3.78 10.12 11.33
C GLY A 519 3.03 10.43 10.02
N LEU A 520 2.46 11.63 9.84
CA LEU A 520 1.86 12.03 8.56
C LEU A 520 2.94 12.43 7.53
N SER A 521 2.68 12.14 6.26
CA SER A 521 3.51 12.47 5.09
C SER A 521 2.71 13.24 4.04
N GLU A 522 3.35 14.10 3.26
CA GLU A 522 2.74 14.66 2.04
C GLU A 522 2.81 13.71 0.84
N THR A 523 3.54 12.59 0.95
CA THR A 523 3.49 11.50 -0.03
C THR A 523 2.44 10.50 0.43
N LEU A 524 1.38 10.31 -0.37
CA LEU A 524 0.41 9.24 -0.15
C LEU A 524 0.96 7.91 -0.67
N PHE A 525 1.38 7.89 -1.94
CA PHE A 525 2.04 6.73 -2.53
C PHE A 525 2.90 7.11 -3.72
N GLU A 526 3.88 6.27 -4.01
CA GLU A 526 4.72 6.32 -5.21
C GLU A 526 4.73 4.93 -5.83
N THR A 527 4.33 4.87 -7.10
CA THR A 527 4.37 3.65 -7.91
C THR A 527 4.91 4.01 -9.29
N PRO A 528 5.45 3.03 -10.06
CA PRO A 528 6.05 3.33 -11.35
C PRO A 528 5.14 4.03 -12.37
N SER A 529 3.82 4.00 -12.30
CA SER A 529 2.97 4.77 -13.23
C SER A 529 1.93 5.65 -12.52
N ALA A 530 2.09 5.88 -11.21
CA ALA A 530 1.26 6.84 -10.46
C ALA A 530 1.98 7.35 -9.20
N ILE A 531 2.02 8.67 -9.04
CA ILE A 531 2.49 9.34 -7.82
C ILE A 531 1.31 10.14 -7.24
N ALA A 532 1.03 9.97 -5.95
CA ALA A 532 -0.01 10.70 -5.25
C ALA A 532 0.56 11.44 -4.04
N LEU A 533 0.32 12.74 -4.01
CA LEU A 533 0.72 13.65 -2.94
C LEU A 533 -0.51 14.25 -2.24
N LEU A 534 -0.35 14.64 -0.99
CA LEU A 534 -1.35 15.30 -0.15
C LEU A 534 -0.81 16.66 0.28
N PHE A 535 -1.52 17.73 -0.02
CA PHE A 535 -1.14 19.10 0.33
C PHE A 535 -1.46 19.41 1.81
N ARG A 536 -0.79 18.70 2.73
CA ARG A 536 -1.02 18.79 4.18
C ARG A 536 -0.32 20.00 4.80
N GLY A 537 0.82 20.41 4.24
CA GLY A 537 1.58 21.58 4.63
C GLY A 537 0.81 22.88 4.36
N VAL A 538 1.15 23.94 5.10
CA VAL A 538 0.48 25.25 5.02
C VAL A 538 1.14 26.26 4.09
N ASP A 539 2.22 25.88 3.41
CA ASP A 539 2.86 26.73 2.40
C ASP A 539 1.87 27.01 1.25
N GLU A 540 1.97 28.18 0.60
CA GLU A 540 1.11 28.52 -0.55
C GLU A 540 1.35 27.56 -1.73
N ARG A 541 2.60 27.11 -1.92
CA ARG A 541 3.01 26.33 -3.09
C ARG A 541 3.68 25.03 -2.69
N MET A 542 3.30 23.97 -3.37
CA MET A 542 4.00 22.69 -3.37
C MET A 542 4.86 22.60 -4.63
N ARG A 543 6.17 22.34 -4.47
CA ARG A 543 7.12 22.21 -5.58
C ARG A 543 7.84 20.87 -5.51
N PHE A 544 7.87 20.17 -6.64
CA PHE A 544 8.50 18.87 -6.76
C PHE A 544 8.98 18.61 -8.18
N THR A 545 9.91 17.66 -8.33
CA THR A 545 10.43 17.22 -9.63
C THR A 545 10.15 15.74 -9.81
N VAL A 546 9.56 15.38 -10.95
CA VAL A 546 9.28 13.98 -11.32
C VAL A 546 10.05 13.65 -12.59
N THR A 547 10.61 12.45 -12.67
CA THR A 547 11.20 11.91 -13.90
C THR A 547 10.39 10.72 -14.40
N ALA A 548 10.34 10.58 -15.72
CA ALA A 548 9.83 9.41 -16.45
C ALA A 548 10.98 8.63 -17.15
N ALA A 549 12.24 8.98 -16.89
CA ALA A 549 13.42 8.43 -17.58
C ALA A 549 13.62 6.91 -17.39
N GLY A 550 12.91 6.27 -16.45
CA GLY A 550 12.91 4.81 -16.31
C GLY A 550 12.10 4.10 -17.40
N SER A 551 11.43 4.84 -18.30
CA SER A 551 10.65 4.28 -19.39
C SER A 551 11.53 3.67 -20.48
N VAL A 552 11.08 2.53 -21.00
CA VAL A 552 11.79 1.79 -22.05
C VAL A 552 10.79 1.39 -23.13
N ASP A 553 11.17 1.62 -24.38
CA ASP A 553 10.44 1.08 -25.53
C ASP A 553 10.84 -0.39 -25.74
N PRO A 554 9.88 -1.32 -25.83
CA PRO A 554 10.19 -2.75 -26.01
C PRO A 554 10.93 -3.05 -27.33
N ASN A 555 10.87 -2.14 -28.31
CA ASN A 555 11.52 -2.26 -29.60
C ASN A 555 12.75 -1.33 -29.74
N GLY A 556 13.16 -0.66 -28.66
CA GLY A 556 14.33 0.23 -28.65
C GLY A 556 14.15 1.53 -29.44
N ARG A 557 12.91 1.94 -29.73
CA ARG A 557 12.62 3.23 -30.39
C ARG A 557 12.96 4.41 -29.46
N PRO A 558 13.37 5.57 -30.01
CA PRO A 558 13.55 6.79 -29.21
C PRO A 558 12.22 7.23 -28.61
N LEU A 559 12.29 7.85 -27.43
CA LEU A 559 11.12 8.26 -26.66
C LEU A 559 11.05 9.77 -26.53
N GLU A 560 9.85 10.33 -26.73
CA GLU A 560 9.51 11.70 -26.34
C GLU A 560 8.48 11.68 -25.19
N PHE A 561 8.54 12.68 -24.31
CA PHE A 561 7.70 12.73 -23.12
C PHE A 561 6.79 13.96 -23.16
N ARG A 562 5.49 13.73 -22.99
CA ARG A 562 4.47 14.79 -23.01
C ARG A 562 3.83 14.90 -21.63
N TRP A 563 3.85 16.10 -21.05
CA TRP A 563 3.24 16.41 -19.76
C TRP A 563 2.03 17.31 -19.97
N ALA A 564 0.88 16.96 -19.40
CA ALA A 564 -0.34 17.74 -19.59
C ALA A 564 -1.17 17.81 -18.30
N LEU A 565 -1.75 18.98 -18.03
CA LEU A 565 -2.66 19.19 -16.92
C LEU A 565 -4.02 18.55 -17.25
N MET A 566 -4.41 17.55 -16.48
CA MET A 566 -5.70 16.84 -16.61
C MET A 566 -6.78 17.45 -15.72
N ARG A 567 -6.39 18.00 -14.57
CA ARG A 567 -7.32 18.57 -13.58
C ARG A 567 -6.62 19.62 -12.73
N GLY A 568 -7.38 20.63 -12.32
CA GLY A 568 -6.88 21.77 -11.54
C GLY A 568 -6.98 23.08 -12.32
N ASP A 569 -6.80 24.18 -11.61
CA ASP A 569 -6.79 25.52 -12.17
C ASP A 569 -5.48 25.76 -12.94
N PRO A 570 -5.53 25.99 -14.27
CA PRO A 570 -4.34 26.20 -15.09
C PRO A 570 -3.55 27.46 -14.71
N GLU A 571 -4.16 28.44 -14.03
CA GLU A 571 -3.45 29.64 -13.54
C GLU A 571 -2.66 29.35 -12.26
N ARG A 572 -2.93 28.23 -11.58
CA ARG A 572 -2.32 27.83 -10.31
C ARG A 572 -1.43 26.60 -10.42
N VAL A 573 -1.19 26.11 -11.63
CA VAL A 573 -0.32 24.95 -11.88
C VAL A 573 0.67 25.29 -12.98
N THR A 574 1.96 25.18 -12.65
CA THR A 574 3.05 25.32 -13.63
C THR A 574 3.74 23.97 -13.83
N ILE A 575 3.85 23.54 -15.09
CA ILE A 575 4.57 22.33 -15.49
C ILE A 575 5.70 22.77 -16.41
N ARG A 576 6.95 22.56 -15.98
CA ARG A 576 8.14 22.86 -16.77
C ARG A 576 8.87 21.57 -17.11
N PRO A 577 8.66 21.00 -18.32
CA PRO A 577 9.47 19.89 -18.82
C PRO A 577 10.97 20.24 -18.78
N LEU A 578 11.79 19.24 -18.50
CA LEU A 578 13.24 19.32 -18.35
C LEU A 578 13.90 18.30 -19.29
N GLY A 579 15.04 18.68 -19.87
CA GLY A 579 15.72 17.89 -20.90
C GLY A 579 15.17 18.16 -22.31
N ASP A 580 15.89 17.72 -23.34
CA ASP A 580 15.54 17.96 -24.74
C ASP A 580 14.32 17.12 -25.19
N ASP A 581 14.13 15.95 -24.57
CA ASP A 581 13.03 15.00 -24.81
C ASP A 581 11.87 15.14 -23.80
N GLY A 582 12.03 16.00 -22.78
CA GLY A 582 11.05 16.20 -21.72
C GLY A 582 10.99 15.07 -20.70
N GLN A 583 12.02 14.21 -20.57
CA GLN A 583 12.00 13.03 -19.69
C GLN A 583 11.74 13.32 -18.20
N ALA A 584 11.84 14.57 -17.76
CA ALA A 584 11.44 15.00 -16.42
C ALA A 584 10.64 16.30 -16.47
N ALA A 585 9.96 16.64 -15.38
CA ALA A 585 9.31 17.93 -15.22
C ALA A 585 9.43 18.45 -13.80
N GLU A 586 9.68 19.75 -13.68
CA GLU A 586 9.46 20.49 -12.45
C GLU A 586 8.00 20.96 -12.41
N ILE A 587 7.29 20.60 -11.35
CA ILE A 587 5.87 20.91 -11.19
C ILE A 587 5.71 21.77 -9.94
N THR A 588 5.00 22.88 -10.11
CA THR A 588 4.57 23.75 -9.00
C THR A 588 3.06 23.79 -8.97
N VAL A 589 2.50 23.50 -7.80
CA VAL A 589 1.06 23.51 -7.56
C VAL A 589 0.79 24.52 -6.45
N ASP A 590 0.05 25.56 -6.78
CA ASP A 590 -0.39 26.57 -5.82
C ASP A 590 -1.67 26.09 -5.12
N TRP A 591 -1.85 26.55 -3.88
CA TRP A 591 -3.04 26.28 -3.08
C TRP A 591 -4.29 26.64 -3.87
N GLN A 592 -5.23 25.70 -3.96
CA GLN A 592 -6.51 25.89 -4.64
C GLN A 592 -7.56 24.96 -4.01
N GLN A 593 -8.83 25.33 -4.16
CA GLN A 593 -9.96 24.56 -3.64
C GLN A 593 -11.13 24.63 -4.60
N ASP A 594 -11.88 23.54 -4.67
CA ASP A 594 -13.10 23.36 -5.47
C ASP A 594 -12.95 23.85 -6.92
N VAL A 595 -12.24 23.06 -7.73
CA VAL A 595 -12.11 23.30 -9.17
C VAL A 595 -13.09 22.42 -9.93
N PRO A 596 -13.89 22.96 -10.87
CA PRO A 596 -14.79 22.16 -11.68
C PRO A 596 -14.06 21.05 -12.43
N VAL A 597 -14.66 19.85 -12.48
CA VAL A 597 -14.10 18.72 -13.20
C VAL A 597 -14.19 18.99 -14.72
N PRO A 598 -13.08 18.86 -15.47
CA PRO A 598 -13.12 19.02 -16.92
C PRO A 598 -14.10 18.02 -17.57
N GLY A 599 -15.01 18.53 -18.40
CA GLY A 599 -16.04 17.74 -19.06
C GLY A 599 -17.33 17.53 -18.25
N ASP A 600 -17.30 17.78 -16.94
CA ASP A 600 -18.48 17.74 -16.07
C ASP A 600 -18.43 18.87 -15.02
N PRO A 601 -18.79 20.11 -15.41
CA PRO A 601 -18.69 21.27 -14.53
C PRO A 601 -19.69 21.26 -13.37
N ALA A 602 -20.61 20.29 -13.30
CA ALA A 602 -21.48 20.10 -12.14
C ALA A 602 -20.74 19.44 -10.96
N LEU A 603 -19.57 18.84 -11.22
CA LEU A 603 -18.72 18.23 -10.21
C LEU A 603 -17.56 19.17 -9.86
N ASN A 604 -17.25 19.26 -8.58
CA ASN A 604 -16.03 19.92 -8.10
C ASN A 604 -15.02 18.88 -7.63
N SER A 605 -13.75 19.16 -7.85
CA SER A 605 -12.62 18.38 -7.38
C SER A 605 -11.71 19.22 -6.50
N GLN A 606 -11.08 18.56 -5.55
CA GLN A 606 -10.04 19.11 -4.69
C GLN A 606 -8.71 18.40 -4.96
N ARG A 607 -8.42 18.21 -6.25
CA ARG A 607 -7.20 17.54 -6.71
C ARG A 607 -6.68 18.20 -7.97
N VAL A 608 -5.36 18.35 -8.04
CA VAL A 608 -4.63 18.62 -9.28
C VAL A 608 -4.13 17.30 -9.84
N GLU A 609 -4.19 17.16 -11.16
CA GLU A 609 -3.75 15.97 -11.86
C GLU A 609 -2.95 16.33 -13.10
N VAL A 610 -1.75 15.77 -13.20
CA VAL A 610 -0.87 15.88 -14.36
C VAL A 610 -0.70 14.49 -14.95
N ALA A 611 -0.99 14.33 -16.24
CA ALA A 611 -0.68 13.11 -16.97
C ALA A 611 0.67 13.22 -17.67
N VAL A 612 1.36 12.08 -17.76
CA VAL A 612 2.62 11.90 -18.46
C VAL A 612 2.44 10.81 -19.49
N PHE A 613 2.80 11.12 -20.73
CA PHE A 613 2.73 10.19 -21.86
C PHE A 613 4.12 9.97 -22.42
N VAL A 614 4.37 8.75 -22.89
CA VAL A 614 5.59 8.38 -23.58
C VAL A 614 5.23 8.05 -25.02
N ASP A 615 5.88 8.74 -25.95
CA ASP A 615 5.64 8.64 -27.39
C ASP A 615 6.87 7.97 -28.03
N ASN A 616 6.68 6.81 -28.67
CA ASN A 616 7.75 6.10 -29.37
C ASN A 616 7.77 6.40 -30.88
N GLY A 617 7.03 7.41 -31.32
CA GLY A 617 6.85 7.81 -32.72
C GLY A 617 5.87 6.96 -33.52
N ALA A 618 5.45 5.79 -33.00
CA ALA A 618 4.35 5.01 -33.58
C ALA A 618 3.06 5.17 -32.79
N TRP A 619 3.16 5.14 -31.46
CA TRP A 619 2.04 5.28 -30.55
C TRP A 619 2.43 6.12 -29.33
N ILE A 620 1.49 6.98 -28.92
CA ILE A 620 1.51 7.60 -27.59
C ILE A 620 0.94 6.59 -26.60
N SER A 621 1.70 6.28 -25.55
CA SER A 621 1.35 5.31 -24.50
C SER A 621 0.05 5.64 -23.76
N ALA A 622 -0.42 4.68 -22.95
CA ALA A 622 -1.29 5.02 -21.81
C ALA A 622 -0.62 6.05 -20.88
N PRO A 623 -1.40 6.88 -20.18
CA PRO A 623 -0.85 7.87 -19.25
C PRO A 623 -0.26 7.19 -18.01
N ALA A 624 0.73 7.83 -17.39
CA ALA A 624 0.93 7.78 -15.95
C ALA A 624 0.46 9.10 -15.32
N PHE A 625 0.19 9.10 -14.02
CA PHE A 625 -0.38 10.27 -13.35
C PHE A 625 0.45 10.75 -12.16
N VAL A 626 0.50 12.06 -12.01
CA VAL A 626 0.94 12.74 -10.78
C VAL A 626 -0.24 13.51 -10.23
N SER A 627 -0.68 13.16 -9.02
CA SER A 627 -1.86 13.73 -8.36
C SER A 627 -1.48 14.47 -7.09
N VAL A 628 -2.08 15.64 -6.85
CA VAL A 628 -1.97 16.39 -5.60
C VAL A 628 -3.36 16.66 -5.05
N ALA A 629 -3.75 15.98 -3.97
CA ALA A 629 -5.04 16.19 -3.31
C ALA A 629 -4.93 17.26 -2.22
N PHE A 630 -6.00 18.03 -2.06
CA PHE A 630 -6.12 19.12 -1.10
C PHE A 630 -7.08 18.76 0.03
N PRO A 631 -6.86 19.28 1.24
CA PRO A 631 -7.73 19.00 2.38
C PRO A 631 -9.08 19.74 2.25
N PRO A 632 -10.21 19.02 2.25
CA PRO A 632 -11.54 19.56 1.93
C PRO A 632 -12.05 20.64 2.84
N ARG A 633 -11.77 20.55 4.15
CA ARG A 633 -12.39 21.42 5.16
C ARG A 633 -11.55 22.62 5.55
N GLN A 634 -10.38 22.80 4.93
CA GLN A 634 -9.51 23.91 5.29
C GLN A 634 -9.96 25.20 4.62
N HIS A 635 -9.64 26.33 5.24
CA HIS A 635 -9.69 27.62 4.59
C HIS A 635 -8.39 28.36 4.88
N ARG A 636 -7.73 28.86 3.83
CA ARG A 636 -6.41 29.52 3.95
C ARG A 636 -6.46 30.89 3.32
N ILE A 637 -5.81 31.85 3.98
CA ILE A 637 -5.60 33.20 3.48
C ILE A 637 -4.09 33.44 3.41
N TYR A 638 -3.63 33.85 2.24
CA TYR A 638 -2.25 34.25 1.99
C TYR A 638 -2.21 35.74 1.68
N GLY A 639 -1.23 36.43 2.27
CA GLY A 639 -0.90 37.82 1.97
C GLY A 639 0.06 37.94 0.78
N PRO A 640 0.69 39.12 0.61
CA PRO A 640 1.69 39.34 -0.43
C PRO A 640 2.81 38.30 -0.41
N GLU A 641 3.31 37.95 -1.60
CA GLU A 641 4.41 36.99 -1.81
C GLU A 641 4.12 35.56 -1.30
N GLY A 642 2.84 35.20 -1.12
CA GLY A 642 2.45 33.84 -0.72
C GLY A 642 2.62 33.54 0.76
N ARG A 643 2.78 34.58 1.58
CA ARG A 643 2.92 34.44 3.03
C ARG A 643 1.60 34.01 3.65
N LEU A 644 1.59 32.94 4.43
CA LEU A 644 0.40 32.51 5.16
C LEU A 644 -0.01 33.57 6.18
N ASP A 645 -1.22 34.12 6.09
CA ASP A 645 -1.76 35.01 7.11
C ASP A 645 -2.69 34.24 8.07
N MET A 646 -3.42 33.25 7.56
CA MET A 646 -4.31 32.42 8.38
C MET A 646 -4.59 31.06 7.74
N VAL A 647 -4.72 30.02 8.57
CA VAL A 647 -5.32 28.74 8.21
C VAL A 647 -6.35 28.34 9.25
N ASP A 648 -7.56 28.03 8.81
CA ASP A 648 -8.58 27.35 9.58
C ASP A 648 -8.64 25.90 9.10
N TYR A 649 -8.42 24.93 10.00
CA TYR A 649 -8.23 23.54 9.60
C TYR A 649 -9.53 22.75 9.45
N ASP A 650 -10.60 23.22 10.07
CA ASP A 650 -11.96 22.68 9.98
C ASP A 650 -12.95 23.85 9.92
N ALA A 651 -12.83 24.63 8.85
CA ALA A 651 -13.53 25.89 8.70
C ALA A 651 -15.05 25.68 8.74
N LEU A 652 -15.74 26.47 9.56
CA LEU A 652 -17.21 26.39 9.71
C LEU A 652 -17.95 26.41 8.36
N SER A 653 -17.49 27.20 7.39
CA SER A 653 -18.08 27.29 6.06
C SER A 653 -17.90 26.04 5.19
N ARG A 654 -17.15 25.04 5.67
CA ARG A 654 -16.77 23.82 4.94
C ARG A 654 -17.01 22.55 5.74
N GLN A 655 -17.59 22.62 6.95
CA GLN A 655 -17.81 21.43 7.78
C GLN A 655 -18.72 20.39 7.13
N ASP A 656 -19.65 20.82 6.26
CA ASP A 656 -20.54 19.94 5.50
C ASP A 656 -19.81 19.22 4.34
N VAL A 657 -18.61 19.67 3.95
CA VAL A 657 -17.82 19.01 2.91
C VAL A 657 -17.25 17.72 3.48
N TYR A 658 -17.41 16.61 2.77
CA TYR A 658 -16.85 15.33 3.19
C TYR A 658 -15.32 15.37 3.18
N ALA A 659 -14.71 14.86 4.25
CA ALA A 659 -13.27 14.69 4.36
C ALA A 659 -12.96 13.22 4.63
N ASP A 660 -12.20 12.55 3.75
CA ASP A 660 -11.80 11.16 4.01
C ASP A 660 -10.88 11.12 5.25
N PRO A 661 -11.33 10.53 6.37
CA PRO A 661 -10.60 10.58 7.63
C PRO A 661 -9.29 9.77 7.60
N LEU A 662 -9.10 8.87 6.63
CA LEU A 662 -7.81 8.21 6.43
C LEU A 662 -6.75 9.17 5.91
N LEU A 663 -7.15 10.12 5.06
CA LEU A 663 -6.27 11.07 4.40
C LEU A 663 -6.16 12.38 5.18
N TRP A 664 -7.25 12.80 5.81
CA TRP A 664 -7.39 14.09 6.46
C TRP A 664 -7.88 13.91 7.91
N PRO A 665 -6.99 13.52 8.85
CA PRO A 665 -7.33 13.52 10.26
C PRO A 665 -7.83 14.90 10.71
N LEU A 666 -8.87 14.90 11.54
CA LEU A 666 -9.54 16.09 12.03
C LEU A 666 -8.59 16.99 12.83
N ARG A 667 -8.72 18.29 12.60
CA ARG A 667 -7.97 19.37 13.26
C ARG A 667 -8.91 20.53 13.53
N GLU A 668 -9.39 20.63 14.75
CA GLU A 668 -10.37 21.64 15.19
C GLU A 668 -9.66 22.85 15.79
N TRP A 669 -8.78 23.48 15.02
CA TRP A 669 -8.17 24.74 15.42
C TRP A 669 -7.95 25.65 14.24
N ARG A 670 -7.71 26.92 14.55
CA ARG A 670 -7.37 27.96 13.59
C ARG A 670 -6.07 28.63 14.01
N ASP A 671 -5.17 28.83 13.05
CA ASP A 671 -3.93 29.55 13.22
C ASP A 671 -3.98 30.90 12.49
N VAL A 672 -3.59 31.97 13.19
CA VAL A 672 -3.34 33.29 12.62
C VAL A 672 -1.85 33.58 12.76
N ALA A 673 -1.18 33.73 11.62
CA ALA A 673 0.27 33.90 11.59
C ALA A 673 0.68 35.31 12.03
N LEU A 674 1.79 35.40 12.74
CA LEU A 674 2.37 36.64 13.24
C LEU A 674 3.68 36.93 12.50
N HIS A 675 3.80 38.14 11.97
CA HIS A 675 4.98 38.60 11.23
C HIS A 675 5.45 39.95 11.72
N ASP A 676 6.73 40.25 11.53
CA ASP A 676 7.23 41.61 11.71
C ASP A 676 6.94 42.49 10.49
N ARG A 677 7.38 43.77 10.56
CA ARG A 677 7.18 44.75 9.49
C ARG A 677 7.90 44.39 8.18
N GLN A 678 8.90 43.50 8.23
CA GLN A 678 9.63 43.01 7.08
C GLN A 678 9.04 41.69 6.55
N GLY A 679 7.94 41.21 7.14
CA GLY A 679 7.28 39.96 6.74
C GLY A 679 7.94 38.70 7.28
N ARG A 680 8.93 38.80 8.19
CA ARG A 680 9.59 37.62 8.77
C ARG A 680 8.68 36.95 9.81
N PRO A 681 8.65 35.61 9.88
CA PRO A 681 7.76 34.90 10.80
C PRO A 681 8.20 35.11 12.26
N LEU A 682 7.24 35.45 13.12
CA LEU A 682 7.41 35.53 14.57
C LEU A 682 6.78 34.32 15.28
N GLY A 683 5.78 33.70 14.66
CA GLY A 683 5.01 32.58 15.20
C GLY A 683 3.55 32.65 14.75
N TRP A 684 2.63 32.14 15.57
CA TRP A 684 1.19 32.26 15.31
C TRP A 684 0.40 32.25 16.62
N THR A 685 -0.84 32.72 16.56
CA THR A 685 -1.85 32.45 17.59
C THR A 685 -2.76 31.34 17.12
N ARG A 686 -3.00 30.35 17.97
CA ARG A 686 -3.94 29.27 17.74
C ARG A 686 -5.18 29.48 18.60
N SER A 687 -6.35 29.33 17.99
CA SER A 687 -7.63 29.23 18.70
C SER A 687 -8.22 27.84 18.49
N ALA A 688 -8.63 27.19 19.57
CA ALA A 688 -9.36 25.93 19.58
C ALA A 688 -10.45 26.04 20.64
N ASP A 689 -11.71 25.84 20.26
CA ASP A 689 -12.87 26.14 21.11
C ASP A 689 -12.81 27.58 21.69
N GLU A 690 -12.91 27.72 23.00
CA GLU A 690 -12.76 29.01 23.72
C GLU A 690 -11.31 29.29 24.15
N SER A 691 -10.36 28.42 23.82
CA SER A 691 -8.97 28.52 24.24
C SER A 691 -8.09 29.21 23.21
N PHE A 692 -7.10 29.98 23.70
CA PHE A 692 -6.11 30.65 22.88
C PHE A 692 -4.70 30.32 23.37
N ALA A 693 -3.80 30.03 22.44
CA ALA A 693 -2.40 29.81 22.73
C ALA A 693 -1.52 30.51 21.70
N ARG A 694 -0.35 30.97 22.13
CA ARG A 694 0.64 31.58 21.23
C ARG A 694 1.79 30.63 21.00
N PHE A 695 2.28 30.63 19.77
CA PHE A 695 3.37 29.78 19.31
C PHE A 695 4.49 30.64 18.77
N THR A 696 5.70 30.13 18.91
CA THR A 696 6.93 30.70 18.34
C THR A 696 7.10 30.23 16.89
N ARG A 697 7.96 30.90 16.10
CA ARG A 697 8.34 30.45 14.75
C ARG A 697 8.94 29.03 14.68
N HIS A 698 9.33 28.45 15.81
CA HIS A 698 9.89 27.10 15.92
C HIS A 698 8.83 26.05 16.33
N GLY A 699 7.54 26.42 16.42
CA GLY A 699 6.46 25.50 16.79
C GLY A 699 6.36 25.15 18.27
N ALA A 700 7.07 25.88 19.13
CA ALA A 700 6.91 25.78 20.58
C ALA A 700 5.81 26.73 21.08
N GLN A 701 4.95 26.25 21.98
CA GLN A 701 3.93 27.02 22.67
C GLN A 701 4.59 27.95 23.70
N VAL A 702 4.31 29.25 23.62
CA VAL A 702 4.85 30.28 24.51
C VAL A 702 4.27 30.11 25.90
N THR A 703 5.13 30.08 26.92
CA THR A 703 4.74 29.99 28.34
C THR A 703 5.06 31.26 29.11
N GLU A 704 6.09 32.01 28.69
CA GLU A 704 6.44 33.30 29.29
C GLU A 704 6.83 34.30 28.20
N THR A 705 6.51 35.57 28.42
CA THR A 705 6.91 36.70 27.57
C THR A 705 7.62 37.78 28.38
N ASP A 706 8.44 38.59 27.72
CA ASP A 706 8.92 39.85 28.29
C ASP A 706 7.86 40.97 28.23
N ASP A 707 8.22 42.16 28.73
CA ASP A 707 7.35 43.35 28.76
C ASP A 707 6.99 43.90 27.38
N LEU A 708 7.74 43.51 26.33
CA LEU A 708 7.44 43.84 24.93
C LEU A 708 6.55 42.78 24.27
N GLY A 709 6.10 41.78 25.05
CA GLY A 709 5.29 40.68 24.57
C GLY A 709 6.08 39.74 23.66
N ARG A 710 7.40 39.65 23.76
CA ARG A 710 8.21 38.67 23.01
C ARG A 710 8.39 37.39 23.83
N PRO A 711 8.37 36.19 23.21
CA PRO A 711 8.55 34.94 23.95
C PRO A 711 9.91 34.88 24.62
N VAL A 712 9.99 34.59 25.92
CA VAL A 712 11.27 34.32 26.61
C VAL A 712 11.41 32.84 26.97
N ARG A 713 10.28 32.16 27.14
CA ARG A 713 10.19 30.72 27.42
C ARG A 713 9.06 30.10 26.60
N ALA A 714 9.32 28.94 26.02
CA ALA A 714 8.32 28.19 25.27
C ALA A 714 8.58 26.68 25.40
N VAL A 715 7.53 25.87 25.27
CA VAL A 715 7.60 24.41 25.34
C VAL A 715 7.29 23.82 23.96
N SER A 716 8.14 22.90 23.49
CA SER A 716 7.93 22.17 22.23
C SER A 716 6.64 21.36 22.26
N MET A 717 5.95 21.25 21.14
CA MET A 717 4.72 20.46 21.01
C MET A 717 4.94 19.22 20.16
N ALA A 718 4.22 18.15 20.52
CA ALA A 718 3.99 16.96 19.70
C ALA A 718 2.57 17.00 19.16
N TYR A 719 2.36 16.35 18.01
CA TYR A 719 1.09 16.35 17.30
C TYR A 719 0.62 14.93 16.97
N PRO A 720 0.45 14.03 17.96
CA PRO A 720 0.10 12.64 17.68
C PRO A 720 -1.25 12.54 16.97
N VAL A 721 -1.35 11.61 16.03
CA VAL A 721 -2.63 11.26 15.42
C VAL A 721 -3.32 10.22 16.30
N LEU A 722 -4.38 10.63 16.98
CA LEU A 722 -5.21 9.77 17.81
C LEU A 722 -6.22 9.03 16.93
N ASN A 723 -6.41 7.74 17.20
CA ASN A 723 -7.48 6.93 16.62
C ASN A 723 -8.58 6.80 17.68
N GLU A 724 -9.68 7.52 17.51
CA GLU A 724 -10.79 7.56 18.47
C GLU A 724 -11.90 6.55 18.11
N GLY A 725 -11.81 5.97 16.92
CA GLY A 725 -12.71 4.93 16.43
C GLY A 725 -12.35 4.49 15.00
N PRO A 726 -13.08 3.53 14.42
CA PRO A 726 -12.94 3.17 13.02
C PRO A 726 -13.19 4.40 12.14
N TYR A 727 -12.18 4.86 11.42
CA TYR A 727 -12.25 6.06 10.57
C TYR A 727 -12.49 7.37 11.33
N GLN A 728 -12.21 7.42 12.63
CA GLN A 728 -12.20 8.66 13.40
C GLN A 728 -10.78 8.94 13.86
N ARG A 729 -10.11 9.82 13.13
CA ARG A 729 -8.71 10.21 13.37
C ARG A 729 -8.65 11.69 13.65
N ARG A 730 -7.96 12.07 14.72
CA ARG A 730 -7.77 13.46 15.14
C ARG A 730 -6.30 13.72 15.39
N VAL A 731 -5.80 14.89 15.00
CA VAL A 731 -4.48 15.33 15.45
C VAL A 731 -4.65 16.00 16.81
N ALA A 732 -4.04 15.44 17.85
CA ALA A 732 -4.00 16.09 19.16
C ALA A 732 -2.77 17.01 19.27
N GLN A 733 -2.78 17.89 20.26
CA GLN A 733 -1.67 18.78 20.58
C GLN A 733 -1.22 18.53 22.02
N LEU A 734 -0.01 18.02 22.22
CA LEU A 734 0.53 17.67 23.54
C LEU A 734 1.90 18.30 23.78
N PRO A 735 2.23 18.78 24.99
CA PRO A 735 3.59 19.20 25.31
C PRO A 735 4.58 18.05 25.15
N ALA A 736 5.66 18.26 24.39
CA ALA A 736 6.74 17.28 24.20
C ALA A 736 7.87 17.42 25.24
N GLY A 737 7.73 18.34 26.21
CA GLY A 737 8.59 18.46 27.38
C GLY A 737 9.96 19.11 27.15
N ARG A 738 10.35 19.45 25.91
CA ARG A 738 11.56 20.25 25.65
C ARG A 738 11.23 21.73 25.75
N GLU A 739 12.05 22.47 26.47
CA GLU A 739 11.87 23.89 26.67
C GLU A 739 12.88 24.70 25.85
N LEU A 740 12.41 25.79 25.27
CA LEU A 740 13.19 26.77 24.52
C LEU A 740 13.23 28.08 25.30
N LEU A 741 14.44 28.61 25.44
CA LEU A 741 14.71 29.94 25.96
C LEU A 741 15.10 30.86 24.81
N TYR A 742 14.63 32.09 24.85
CA TYR A 742 14.88 33.09 23.81
C TYR A 742 15.62 34.27 24.41
N ASP A 743 16.76 34.60 23.81
CA ASP A 743 17.56 35.77 24.16
C ASP A 743 17.47 36.80 23.02
N TYR A 744 17.35 38.08 23.36
CA TYR A 744 17.20 39.18 22.40
C TYR A 744 18.33 40.19 22.56
N ALA A 745 18.89 40.67 21.44
CA ALA A 745 20.00 41.61 21.46
C ALA A 745 19.60 43.03 21.91
N GLY A 746 18.32 43.38 21.81
CA GLY A 746 17.75 44.67 22.20
C GLY A 746 16.26 44.77 21.89
N PRO A 747 15.58 45.91 22.16
CA PRO A 747 14.14 46.08 21.93
C PRO A 747 13.67 45.89 20.48
N ASP A 748 14.51 46.25 19.50
CA ASP A 748 14.18 46.14 18.06
C ASP A 748 14.41 44.73 17.50
N ASP A 749 15.06 43.86 18.26
CA ASP A 749 15.23 42.45 17.90
C ASP A 749 13.94 41.68 18.23
N LEU A 750 13.11 41.45 17.21
CA LEU A 750 11.87 40.67 17.35
C LEU A 750 12.09 39.17 17.10
N GLN A 751 13.23 38.79 16.52
CA GLN A 751 13.52 37.40 16.20
C GLN A 751 14.17 36.70 17.39
N GLY A 752 15.20 37.31 17.98
CA GLY A 752 15.99 36.69 19.04
C GLY A 752 16.65 35.38 18.61
N VAL A 753 17.41 34.80 19.53
CA VAL A 753 18.08 33.51 19.35
C VAL A 753 17.45 32.50 20.30
N ALA A 754 16.99 31.37 19.76
CA ALA A 754 16.46 30.27 20.55
C ALA A 754 17.57 29.31 20.96
N ARG A 755 17.53 28.87 22.22
CA ARG A 755 18.37 27.79 22.75
C ARG A 755 17.55 26.82 23.58
N LEU A 756 17.96 25.56 23.62
CA LEU A 756 17.35 24.58 24.51
C LEU A 756 17.65 24.94 25.97
N ALA A 757 16.62 24.86 26.83
CA ALA A 757 16.83 24.94 28.27
C ALA A 757 17.69 23.74 28.72
N PRO A 758 18.60 23.94 29.69
CA PRO A 758 19.30 22.82 30.30
C PRO A 758 18.29 21.85 30.93
N PRO A 759 18.53 20.53 30.89
CA PRO A 759 17.65 19.56 31.53
C PRO A 759 17.46 19.93 33.00
N ARG A 760 16.21 19.99 33.44
CA ARG A 760 15.87 20.28 34.84
C ARG A 760 16.58 19.22 35.70
N ALA A 761 17.43 19.65 36.63
CA ALA A 761 17.95 18.72 37.63
C ALA A 761 16.74 18.07 38.32
N PRO A 762 16.72 16.74 38.54
CA PRO A 762 15.65 16.14 39.32
C PRO A 762 15.58 16.89 40.64
N ASP A 763 14.40 17.43 40.96
CA ASP A 763 14.19 18.16 42.20
C ASP A 763 14.72 17.27 43.34
N ALA A 764 15.75 17.75 44.03
CA ALA A 764 16.23 17.11 45.24
C ALA A 764 15.01 17.01 46.15
N ALA A 765 14.63 15.78 46.48
CA ALA A 765 13.46 15.47 47.29
C ALA A 765 13.33 16.49 48.42
N ALA A 766 12.21 17.22 48.43
CA ALA A 766 11.85 18.04 49.56
C ALA A 766 11.92 17.13 50.82
N PRO A 767 12.60 17.55 51.89
CA PRO A 767 12.75 16.72 53.08
C PRO A 767 11.35 16.41 53.62
N SER A 768 11.08 15.11 53.80
CA SER A 768 9.88 14.59 54.44
C SER A 768 9.69 15.26 55.81
N SER A 769 8.61 16.03 55.95
CA SER A 769 8.15 16.50 57.25
C SER A 769 7.39 15.38 57.95
N ASP A 770 8.12 14.38 58.46
CA ASP A 770 7.61 13.52 59.53
C ASP A 770 7.69 14.28 60.84
N GLY A 771 6.54 14.67 61.37
CA GLY A 771 6.48 15.34 62.67
C GLY A 771 5.10 15.87 63.05
N ALA A 772 4.10 14.99 63.19
CA ALA A 772 2.95 15.28 64.05
C ALA A 772 2.35 13.98 64.68
N PRO A 773 1.91 14.03 65.95
CA PRO A 773 1.71 12.87 66.84
C PRO A 773 0.30 12.23 66.69
N PRO A 774 -0.02 11.10 67.37
CA PRO A 774 -1.08 10.20 66.94
C PRO A 774 -2.48 10.73 67.26
N ALA A 775 -3.42 10.42 66.36
CA ALA A 775 -4.83 10.79 66.44
C ALA A 775 -5.57 10.01 67.55
N PRO A 776 -6.54 10.62 68.25
CA PRO A 776 -7.54 9.89 69.01
C PRO A 776 -8.71 9.44 68.13
N ALA A 777 -9.39 8.41 68.61
CA ALA A 777 -10.39 7.60 67.91
C ALA A 777 -11.78 8.24 67.75
N ALA A 778 -12.46 7.78 66.69
CA ALA A 778 -13.91 7.57 66.50
C ALA A 778 -14.88 8.75 66.64
N THR A 779 -15.76 8.94 65.65
CA THR A 779 -17.18 8.50 65.68
C THR A 779 -17.92 8.91 64.40
N ASP A 780 -18.91 8.08 64.05
CA ASP A 780 -19.92 8.22 62.99
C ASP A 780 -20.65 9.58 62.97
N ALA A 781 -21.08 10.02 61.77
CA ALA A 781 -22.48 10.37 61.43
C ALA A 781 -22.61 11.16 60.09
N PHE A 782 -23.43 10.60 59.18
CA PHE A 782 -24.43 11.23 58.30
C PHE A 782 -24.34 12.73 57.90
N SER A 783 -24.41 13.02 56.59
CA SER A 783 -25.65 13.46 55.88
C SER A 783 -25.37 14.16 54.54
N ALA A 784 -26.29 13.88 53.60
CA ALA A 784 -26.59 14.49 52.30
C ALA A 784 -26.40 16.02 52.16
N ASP A 785 -25.91 16.45 50.98
CA ASP A 785 -26.74 16.91 49.84
C ASP A 785 -26.04 16.62 48.50
#